data_AF-A0A7V2JIS3-F1
#
_entry.id   AF-A0A7V2JIS3-F1
#
_cell.length_a   1.000
_cell.length_b   1.000
_cell.length_c   1.000
_cell.angle_alpha   90.00
_cell.angle_beta   90.00
_cell.angle_gamma   90.00
#
_symmetry.space_group_name_H-M   'P 1'
#
loop_
_entity.id
_entity.type
_entity.pdbx_description
1 polymer ?
#
loop_
_entity_poly.entity_id
_entity_poly.type
_entity_poly.pdbx_seq_one_letter_code
_entity_poly.pdbx_strand_id
1 'polypeptide(L)'
;TTLERIVPYIPDDSWERLPDWNEEAFAGMLFNVTSGRIANRLDLGGINFTVDSACASSLTSVAMAVSELESGRADMMITGGVDVHQHIGSFISFAKTHALSPTGKSRAFDKDADGIVLSEGVTILVLKRLADAERDGDHIYATIKGWGSSSDGRAKSMTAPHPDGQISALRRAYEKANITPDQLGMIEAHGTGTVAGDTAEAETVLNLLNDHAAPKSVSLGSVKAQIGHSKSDAGAAGILRAALSLYHKTLPPHMHVEKPIDPISDPESPVYLLKESRPWIKHPDHPRYVGVSAFGFGGTNFHLVLEEYDSLANRAPAGAHWWPHDLFVWRTADEKSLLRSVKSVHKALEAGAKPRKRDLAYSLALQADAAIDKPTLLAIVATDLDDLKDHLGKAISKLEGDEKVALGPNVQLALEVPSETPKVGFLFPGQGAQYVNMGREAALHLHEVREGIEGADVFTRGAYKKLLSQYIYPPSAFSKREEKQQTKDITNTHVTQPALGALATGYYDLALRLGLRADGVVGHSIGEYVALHAAGVLSREQMFTLIETRGRTMAEAAADKPGTMAAVKLEREKLQPLIEEFEGVVIANHNAPQQSVLSGPVDGVEAAVKKLKDDGFTAKLLVVAGAFHSSLFEQSQKPLVEAIQAATVAEPLIPVYSNKDGSPYPSDPAAIKDQLSGHLLSSVEFVSAIKAMYADGIRLFVELGPKNILGSLTKQILAGEKDFTTVSFDASGTMKGVLKATAQLAAAGAHISLSELYENRDVRAINVGQLIKTKPEPLPKTSWLVSGGCSRQQGQPKQLAGKLPPLDKQTADKRREELMNEWKPEEGVPQGVPPQQPQGQPGQPPVDPMQAYQQNMARFQQMQQQFGQQGQPPMPPQGQPGYPQQPGYPPQGMPPQGMPPQGHPQQPGYPQQGMPQPGYPQQPQP
;
A
#
# COMPACT_ATOMS: atom_id res chain seq x y z
N THR A 1 26.10 -48.83 -1.99
CA THR A 1 26.01 -50.31 -2.01
C THR A 1 24.60 -50.87 -1.90
N THR A 2 23.58 -50.18 -1.35
CA THR A 2 22.18 -50.66 -1.41
C THR A 2 21.44 -50.21 -2.67
N LEU A 3 21.71 -48.98 -3.16
CA LEU A 3 21.04 -48.41 -4.33
C LEU A 3 21.38 -49.16 -5.63
N GLU A 4 22.63 -49.58 -5.80
CA GLU A 4 23.12 -50.43 -6.92
C GLU A 4 22.48 -51.83 -6.93
N ARG A 5 21.90 -52.28 -5.80
CA ARG A 5 21.18 -53.57 -5.72
C ARG A 5 19.72 -53.46 -6.13
N ILE A 6 19.18 -52.24 -6.20
CA ILE A 6 17.75 -51.96 -6.45
C ILE A 6 17.58 -51.31 -7.83
N VAL A 7 18.51 -50.46 -8.22
CA VAL A 7 18.55 -49.82 -9.53
C VAL A 7 19.66 -50.50 -10.35
N PRO A 8 19.31 -51.33 -11.34
CA PRO A 8 20.27 -52.18 -12.05
C PRO A 8 21.28 -51.36 -12.89
N TYR A 9 20.96 -50.10 -13.18
CA TYR A 9 21.84 -49.20 -13.90
C TYR A 9 21.62 -47.75 -13.45
N ILE A 10 22.68 -47.12 -12.95
CA ILE A 10 22.76 -45.67 -12.75
C ILE A 10 23.99 -45.19 -13.55
N PRO A 11 23.84 -44.27 -14.52
CA PRO A 11 24.98 -43.71 -15.24
C PRO A 11 26.02 -43.12 -14.29
N ASP A 12 27.32 -43.32 -14.56
CA ASP A 12 28.42 -42.84 -13.71
C ASP A 12 28.34 -41.33 -13.45
N ASP A 13 27.99 -40.57 -14.48
CA ASP A 13 27.85 -39.12 -14.38
C ASP A 13 26.65 -38.69 -13.51
N SER A 14 25.62 -39.53 -13.42
CA SER A 14 24.50 -39.34 -12.50
C SER A 14 24.92 -39.68 -11.07
N TRP A 15 25.68 -40.76 -10.89
CA TRP A 15 26.26 -41.14 -9.59
C TRP A 15 27.20 -40.05 -9.05
N GLU A 16 28.07 -39.51 -9.89
CA GLU A 16 29.01 -38.45 -9.53
C GLU A 16 28.34 -37.10 -9.21
N ARG A 17 27.06 -36.91 -9.54
CA ARG A 17 26.28 -35.71 -9.17
C ARG A 17 25.51 -35.88 -7.86
N LEU A 18 25.38 -37.11 -7.34
CA LEU A 18 24.70 -37.36 -6.06
C LEU A 18 25.57 -36.89 -4.88
N PRO A 19 24.93 -36.45 -3.79
CA PRO A 19 25.66 -36.04 -2.60
C PRO A 19 26.39 -37.19 -1.92
N ASP A 20 27.60 -36.92 -1.42
CA ASP A 20 28.33 -37.86 -0.58
C ASP A 20 27.55 -38.13 0.72
N TRP A 21 27.47 -39.40 1.12
CA TRP A 21 26.84 -39.77 2.38
C TRP A 21 27.77 -39.49 3.56
N ASN A 22 27.45 -38.47 4.36
CA ASN A 22 28.15 -38.10 5.58
C ASN A 22 27.18 -37.99 6.78
N GLU A 23 27.69 -37.65 7.96
CA GLU A 23 26.88 -37.51 9.18
C GLU A 23 25.73 -36.50 9.03
N GLU A 24 25.92 -35.49 8.18
CA GLU A 24 24.94 -34.45 7.89
C GLU A 24 23.92 -34.88 6.82
N ALA A 25 24.23 -35.88 5.99
CA ALA A 25 23.36 -36.30 4.88
C ALA A 25 22.03 -36.87 5.37
N PHE A 26 22.06 -37.77 6.36
CA PHE A 26 20.82 -38.31 6.94
C PHE A 26 20.07 -37.26 7.75
N ALA A 27 20.76 -36.54 8.63
CA ALA A 27 20.17 -35.52 9.48
C ALA A 27 19.60 -34.34 8.66
N GLY A 28 20.18 -34.03 7.50
CA GLY A 28 19.70 -33.02 6.57
C GLY A 28 18.39 -33.37 5.85
N MET A 29 18.00 -34.65 5.83
CA MET A 29 16.73 -35.10 5.25
C MET A 29 15.58 -35.16 6.28
N LEU A 30 15.87 -35.05 7.57
CA LEU A 30 14.88 -35.14 8.65
C LEU A 30 14.24 -33.78 8.91
N PHE A 31 12.94 -33.64 8.65
CA PHE A 31 12.22 -32.36 8.79
C PHE A 31 12.24 -31.78 10.21
N ASN A 32 12.29 -32.61 11.26
CA ASN A 32 12.39 -32.14 12.65
C ASN A 32 13.77 -31.52 12.95
N VAL A 33 14.82 -31.93 12.23
CA VAL A 33 16.18 -31.45 12.46
C VAL A 33 16.34 -30.00 11.99
N THR A 34 15.47 -29.49 11.12
CA THR A 34 15.48 -28.07 10.71
C THR A 34 15.43 -27.12 11.90
N SER A 35 14.45 -27.28 12.80
CA SER A 35 14.32 -26.45 14.00
C SER A 35 15.38 -26.78 15.06
N GLY A 36 15.72 -28.06 15.21
CA GLY A 36 16.81 -28.50 16.11
C GLY A 36 18.17 -27.89 15.76
N ARG A 37 18.49 -27.75 14.46
CA ARG A 37 19.73 -27.10 13.99
C ARG A 37 19.76 -25.62 14.31
N ILE A 38 18.64 -24.92 14.18
CA ILE A 38 18.55 -23.50 14.55
C ILE A 38 18.83 -23.34 16.04
N ALA A 39 18.16 -24.13 16.88
CA ALA A 39 18.35 -24.10 18.33
C ALA A 39 19.80 -24.45 18.73
N ASN A 40 20.36 -25.53 18.17
CA ASN A 40 21.74 -25.92 18.43
C ASN A 40 22.75 -24.85 17.97
N ARG A 41 22.55 -24.25 16.80
CA ARG A 41 23.54 -23.33 16.21
C ARG A 41 23.55 -21.94 16.83
N LEU A 42 22.40 -21.51 17.38
CA LEU A 42 22.20 -20.24 18.08
C LEU A 42 22.26 -20.40 19.61
N ASP A 43 22.53 -21.60 20.12
CA ASP A 43 22.58 -21.93 21.55
C ASP A 43 21.30 -21.55 22.31
N LEU A 44 20.14 -21.91 21.74
CA LEU A 44 18.83 -21.63 22.31
C LEU A 44 18.37 -22.80 23.17
N GLY A 45 18.17 -22.56 24.46
CA GLY A 45 17.75 -23.59 25.44
C GLY A 45 16.24 -23.88 25.51
N GLY A 46 15.42 -23.21 24.67
CA GLY A 46 13.98 -23.42 24.60
C GLY A 46 13.56 -24.67 23.82
N ILE A 47 12.26 -24.89 23.70
CA ILE A 47 11.72 -26.00 22.90
C ILE A 47 11.97 -25.77 21.39
N ASN A 48 12.13 -26.86 20.64
CA ASN A 48 12.17 -26.83 19.18
C ASN A 48 11.39 -28.03 18.62
N PHE A 49 10.67 -27.82 17.51
CA PHE A 49 9.88 -28.85 16.84
C PHE A 49 9.51 -28.40 15.41
N THR A 50 8.95 -29.31 14.62
CA THR A 50 8.39 -29.04 13.29
C THR A 50 6.94 -29.52 13.28
N VAL A 51 6.05 -28.78 12.62
CA VAL A 51 4.63 -29.13 12.45
C VAL A 51 4.31 -29.33 10.98
N ASP A 52 3.34 -30.21 10.70
CA ASP A 52 2.79 -30.41 9.37
C ASP A 52 1.26 -30.35 9.42
N SER A 53 0.72 -29.24 8.92
CA SER A 53 -0.68 -29.05 8.59
C SER A 53 -0.80 -28.57 7.14
N ALA A 54 -0.01 -29.17 6.25
CA ALA A 54 0.08 -28.83 4.83
C ALA A 54 0.30 -27.33 4.59
N CYS A 55 -0.56 -26.67 3.83
CA CYS A 55 -0.45 -25.26 3.50
C CYS A 55 -0.65 -24.31 4.71
N ALA A 56 -1.17 -24.80 5.83
CA ALA A 56 -1.36 -24.04 7.06
C ALA A 56 -0.17 -24.17 8.05
N SER A 57 0.85 -24.98 7.75
CA SER A 57 1.93 -25.33 8.69
C SER A 57 2.61 -24.13 9.34
N SER A 58 2.89 -23.08 8.57
CA SER A 58 3.51 -21.86 9.10
C SER A 58 2.60 -21.04 10.01
N LEU A 59 1.28 -21.07 9.83
CA LEU A 59 0.38 -20.42 10.79
C LEU A 59 0.22 -21.26 12.06
N THR A 60 0.23 -22.59 11.92
CA THR A 60 0.27 -23.51 13.06
C THR A 60 1.51 -23.27 13.93
N SER A 61 2.69 -23.16 13.32
CA SER A 61 3.94 -22.91 14.06
C SER A 61 3.93 -21.55 14.77
N VAL A 62 3.36 -20.52 14.14
CA VAL A 62 3.18 -19.19 14.75
C VAL A 62 2.20 -19.24 15.92
N ALA A 63 1.05 -19.90 15.78
CA ALA A 63 0.07 -20.03 16.85
C ALA A 63 0.65 -20.76 18.09
N MET A 64 1.46 -21.80 17.86
CA MET A 64 2.16 -22.48 18.94
C MET A 64 3.23 -21.59 19.59
N ALA A 65 3.99 -20.83 18.79
CA ALA A 65 4.97 -19.87 19.30
C ALA A 65 4.32 -18.78 20.17
N VAL A 66 3.18 -18.23 19.72
CA VAL A 66 2.39 -17.28 20.51
C VAL A 66 1.93 -17.92 21.83
N SER A 67 1.50 -19.17 21.81
CA SER A 67 1.07 -19.89 23.01
C SER A 67 2.21 -20.08 24.04
N GLU A 68 3.43 -20.37 23.58
CA GLU A 68 4.61 -20.45 24.46
C GLU A 68 4.93 -19.10 25.10
N LEU A 69 4.89 -18.01 24.31
CA LEU A 69 5.11 -16.65 24.79
C LEU A 69 4.04 -16.20 25.80
N GLU A 70 2.75 -16.42 25.49
CA GLU A 70 1.62 -16.08 26.37
C GLU A 70 1.67 -16.84 27.69
N SER A 71 2.14 -18.09 27.67
CA SER A 71 2.28 -18.91 28.87
C SER A 71 3.50 -18.59 29.75
N GLY A 72 4.40 -17.72 29.27
CA GLY A 72 5.65 -17.39 29.97
C GLY A 72 6.71 -18.49 29.94
N ARG A 73 6.54 -19.55 29.12
CA ARG A 73 7.53 -20.63 28.98
C ARG A 73 8.69 -20.27 28.05
N ALA A 74 8.51 -19.25 27.21
CA ALA A 74 9.55 -18.70 26.36
C ALA A 74 9.52 -17.16 26.43
N ASP A 75 10.68 -16.54 26.31
CA ASP A 75 10.82 -15.06 26.24
C ASP A 75 10.90 -14.55 24.80
N MET A 76 11.34 -15.42 23.89
CA MET A 76 11.44 -15.17 22.46
C MET A 76 11.23 -16.49 21.71
N MET A 77 10.56 -16.42 20.57
CA MET A 77 10.35 -17.56 19.68
C MET A 77 10.81 -17.22 18.27
N ILE A 78 11.62 -18.11 17.68
CA ILE A 78 11.92 -18.12 16.25
C ILE A 78 10.94 -19.10 15.60
N THR A 79 10.09 -18.62 14.70
CA THR A 79 9.04 -19.41 14.07
C THR A 79 8.88 -19.05 12.60
N GLY A 80 8.10 -19.82 11.83
CA GLY A 80 7.90 -19.53 10.41
C GLY A 80 7.63 -20.78 9.58
N GLY A 81 8.05 -20.75 8.31
CA GLY A 81 7.89 -21.84 7.37
C GLY A 81 9.05 -21.97 6.38
N VAL A 82 9.18 -23.16 5.82
CA VAL A 82 10.16 -23.47 4.77
C VAL A 82 9.56 -24.49 3.82
N ASP A 83 9.49 -24.12 2.54
CA ASP A 83 9.28 -25.04 1.44
C ASP A 83 10.25 -24.73 0.30
N VAL A 84 11.29 -25.54 0.20
CA VAL A 84 12.24 -25.55 -0.93
C VAL A 84 12.23 -26.91 -1.64
N HIS A 85 11.24 -27.76 -1.31
CA HIS A 85 11.19 -29.15 -1.72
C HIS A 85 10.33 -29.30 -2.99
N GLN A 86 10.94 -29.01 -4.14
CA GLN A 86 10.32 -29.12 -5.46
C GLN A 86 10.62 -30.46 -6.14
N HIS A 87 10.26 -31.56 -5.48
CA HIS A 87 10.46 -32.90 -6.01
C HIS A 87 9.49 -33.22 -7.16
N ILE A 88 9.95 -33.94 -8.19
CA ILE A 88 9.13 -34.31 -9.36
C ILE A 88 7.86 -35.08 -8.97
N GLY A 89 7.93 -35.90 -7.92
CA GLY A 89 6.77 -36.62 -7.38
C GLY A 89 5.66 -35.69 -6.89
N SER A 90 6.00 -34.54 -6.29
CA SER A 90 5.01 -33.54 -5.87
C SER A 90 4.34 -32.91 -7.10
N PHE A 91 5.11 -32.50 -8.11
CA PHE A 91 4.57 -31.94 -9.36
C PHE A 91 3.66 -32.94 -10.09
N ILE A 92 4.09 -34.20 -10.22
CA ILE A 92 3.27 -35.26 -10.82
C ILE A 92 1.98 -35.43 -10.02
N SER A 93 2.05 -35.43 -8.69
CA SER A 93 0.87 -35.58 -7.83
C SER A 93 -0.11 -34.43 -8.04
N PHE A 94 0.33 -33.17 -7.94
CA PHE A 94 -0.52 -31.99 -8.16
C PHE A 94 -1.07 -31.91 -9.59
N ALA A 95 -0.28 -32.32 -10.59
CA ALA A 95 -0.74 -32.37 -11.98
C ALA A 95 -1.82 -33.46 -12.18
N LYS A 96 -1.63 -34.64 -11.60
CA LYS A 96 -2.62 -35.73 -11.66
C LYS A 96 -3.90 -35.41 -10.91
N THR A 97 -3.83 -34.60 -9.87
CA THR A 97 -5.01 -34.07 -9.17
C THR A 97 -5.61 -32.84 -9.84
N HIS A 98 -5.07 -32.40 -11.00
CA HIS A 98 -5.54 -31.23 -11.75
C HIS A 98 -5.58 -29.95 -10.90
N ALA A 99 -4.64 -29.83 -9.97
CA ALA A 99 -4.57 -28.69 -9.05
C ALA A 99 -3.68 -27.56 -9.56
N LEU A 100 -2.81 -27.82 -10.55
CA LEU A 100 -1.87 -26.82 -11.09
C LEU A 100 -2.51 -25.98 -12.19
N SER A 101 -2.19 -24.69 -12.22
CA SER A 101 -2.51 -23.80 -13.33
C SER A 101 -1.75 -24.24 -14.59
N PRO A 102 -2.44 -24.56 -15.71
CA PRO A 102 -1.78 -24.86 -16.97
C PRO A 102 -1.11 -23.63 -17.59
N THR A 103 -1.53 -22.41 -17.23
CA THR A 103 -0.94 -21.16 -17.73
C THR A 103 0.26 -20.68 -16.91
N GLY A 104 0.50 -21.28 -15.73
CA GLY A 104 1.60 -20.90 -14.84
C GLY A 104 1.42 -19.52 -14.22
N LYS A 105 0.19 -18.97 -14.20
CA LYS A 105 -0.13 -17.67 -13.61
C LYS A 105 -1.06 -17.86 -12.42
N SER A 106 -0.71 -17.33 -11.25
CA SER A 106 -1.60 -17.36 -10.09
C SER A 106 -2.64 -16.26 -10.22
N ARG A 107 -3.89 -16.64 -10.52
CA ARG A 107 -5.01 -15.73 -10.77
C ARG A 107 -6.04 -15.76 -9.65
N ALA A 108 -5.57 -15.69 -8.41
CA ALA A 108 -6.44 -15.75 -7.24
C ALA A 108 -7.60 -14.73 -7.35
N PHE A 109 -8.83 -15.19 -7.20
CA PHE A 109 -10.07 -14.40 -7.26
C PHE A 109 -10.44 -13.79 -8.62
N ASP A 110 -9.78 -14.20 -9.71
CA ASP A 110 -10.19 -13.88 -11.07
C ASP A 110 -11.18 -14.93 -11.62
N LYS A 111 -12.07 -14.54 -12.53
CA LYS A 111 -12.99 -15.48 -13.21
C LYS A 111 -12.26 -16.55 -14.02
N ASP A 112 -11.08 -16.24 -14.53
CA ASP A 112 -10.25 -17.15 -15.33
C ASP A 112 -9.18 -17.86 -14.47
N ALA A 113 -9.40 -17.97 -13.15
CA ALA A 113 -8.56 -18.76 -12.25
C ALA A 113 -8.56 -20.25 -12.67
N ASP A 114 -7.37 -20.83 -12.86
CA ASP A 114 -7.20 -22.15 -13.48
C ASP A 114 -6.32 -23.11 -12.66
N GLY A 115 -5.89 -22.72 -11.45
CA GLY A 115 -5.17 -23.58 -10.51
C GLY A 115 -4.01 -22.90 -9.78
N ILE A 116 -3.26 -23.73 -9.06
CA ILE A 116 -2.12 -23.34 -8.23
C ILE A 116 -0.87 -23.18 -9.09
N VAL A 117 -0.09 -22.12 -8.81
CA VAL A 117 1.31 -22.02 -9.24
C VAL A 117 2.17 -22.33 -8.03
N LEU A 118 2.95 -23.41 -8.07
CA LEU A 118 3.85 -23.76 -6.97
C LEU A 118 5.05 -22.82 -6.93
N SER A 119 5.50 -22.50 -5.73
CA SER A 119 6.73 -21.74 -5.50
C SER A 119 7.51 -22.27 -4.30
N GLU A 120 8.71 -21.73 -4.14
CA GLU A 120 9.58 -21.98 -2.99
C GLU A 120 9.55 -20.76 -2.06
N GLY A 121 9.77 -20.97 -0.76
CA GLY A 121 9.79 -19.90 0.21
C GLY A 121 10.43 -20.31 1.53
N VAL A 122 11.08 -19.34 2.17
CA VAL A 122 11.56 -19.44 3.55
C VAL A 122 11.26 -18.11 4.23
N THR A 123 10.33 -18.13 5.18
CA THR A 123 9.97 -16.96 5.98
C THR A 123 10.15 -17.29 7.45
N ILE A 124 11.01 -16.53 8.13
CA ILE A 124 11.30 -16.69 9.56
C ILE A 124 10.93 -15.39 10.28
N LEU A 125 10.23 -15.53 11.40
CA LEU A 125 9.74 -14.48 12.27
C LEU A 125 10.41 -14.63 13.64
N VAL A 126 10.73 -13.49 14.26
CA VAL A 126 11.15 -13.43 15.67
C VAL A 126 10.01 -12.80 16.44
N LEU A 127 9.45 -13.53 17.40
CA LEU A 127 8.31 -13.10 18.19
C LEU A 127 8.71 -12.95 19.66
N LYS A 128 8.22 -11.88 20.28
CA LYS A 128 8.31 -11.60 21.72
C LYS A 128 6.97 -11.06 22.19
N ARG A 129 6.72 -11.09 23.50
CA ARG A 129 5.62 -10.30 24.08
C ARG A 129 5.92 -8.82 23.86
N LEU A 130 4.89 -8.03 23.57
CA LEU A 130 5.05 -6.60 23.22
C LEU A 130 5.87 -5.83 24.27
N ALA A 131 5.52 -6.00 25.55
CA ALA A 131 6.24 -5.34 26.64
C ALA A 131 7.73 -5.72 26.71
N ASP A 132 8.10 -6.94 26.35
CA ASP A 132 9.51 -7.37 26.32
C ASP A 132 10.25 -6.79 25.10
N ALA A 133 9.57 -6.65 23.97
CA ALA A 133 10.13 -6.02 22.77
C ALA A 133 10.36 -4.52 23.01
N GLU A 134 9.39 -3.83 23.63
CA GLU A 134 9.51 -2.41 24.01
C GLU A 134 10.63 -2.20 25.03
N ARG A 135 10.70 -3.04 26.07
CA ARG A 135 11.76 -2.98 27.09
C ARG A 135 13.14 -3.12 26.46
N ASP A 136 13.29 -4.03 25.51
CA ASP A 136 14.58 -4.35 24.91
C ASP A 136 14.93 -3.42 23.72
N GLY A 137 14.04 -2.48 23.38
CA GLY A 137 14.24 -1.52 22.30
C GLY A 137 14.21 -2.14 20.91
N ASP A 138 13.47 -3.25 20.75
CA ASP A 138 13.38 -3.99 19.50
C ASP A 138 12.64 -3.20 18.41
N HIS A 139 12.94 -3.52 17.16
CA HIS A 139 12.20 -2.99 16.03
C HIS A 139 10.91 -3.79 15.80
N ILE A 140 9.75 -3.14 15.99
CA ILE A 140 8.44 -3.78 15.96
C ILE A 140 7.70 -3.43 14.65
N TYR A 141 7.45 -4.45 13.82
CA TYR A 141 6.72 -4.31 12.55
C TYR A 141 5.20 -4.29 12.71
N ALA A 142 4.67 -5.18 13.57
CA ALA A 142 3.25 -5.35 13.85
C ALA A 142 3.08 -6.14 15.15
N THR A 143 1.86 -6.16 15.70
CA THR A 143 1.51 -6.98 16.86
C THR A 143 0.49 -8.04 16.46
N ILE A 144 0.61 -9.26 17.00
CA ILE A 144 -0.39 -10.32 16.82
C ILE A 144 -1.40 -10.19 17.96
N LYS A 145 -2.66 -9.89 17.62
CA LYS A 145 -3.74 -9.67 18.61
C LYS A 145 -4.54 -10.92 18.91
N GLY A 146 -4.69 -11.78 17.91
CA GLY A 146 -5.46 -13.01 18.04
C GLY A 146 -5.13 -14.00 16.96
N TRP A 147 -5.43 -15.26 17.24
CA TRP A 147 -5.36 -16.36 16.29
C TRP A 147 -6.48 -17.34 16.58
N GLY A 148 -6.92 -18.05 15.55
CA GLY A 148 -7.94 -19.07 15.65
C GLY A 148 -7.64 -20.23 14.73
N SER A 149 -8.04 -21.43 15.15
CA SER A 149 -7.87 -22.65 14.38
C SER A 149 -9.14 -23.48 14.34
N SER A 150 -9.25 -24.37 13.36
CA SER A 150 -10.38 -25.28 13.20
C SER A 150 -10.01 -26.48 12.34
N SER A 151 -10.93 -27.45 12.24
CA SER A 151 -10.91 -28.49 11.22
C SER A 151 -12.22 -28.48 10.43
N ASP A 152 -12.14 -28.74 9.13
CA ASP A 152 -13.29 -28.97 8.25
C ASP A 152 -14.08 -30.23 8.62
N GLY A 153 -13.48 -31.15 9.38
CA GLY A 153 -14.11 -32.40 9.77
C GLY A 153 -14.53 -33.25 8.57
N ARG A 154 -15.76 -33.76 8.59
CA ARG A 154 -16.30 -34.60 7.50
C ARG A 154 -16.99 -33.74 6.44
N ALA A 155 -16.29 -33.42 5.36
CA ALA A 155 -16.80 -32.68 4.20
C ALA A 155 -17.08 -33.59 2.98
N LYS A 156 -17.36 -33.00 1.80
CA LYS A 156 -17.64 -33.71 0.53
C LYS A 156 -16.48 -34.64 0.11
N SER A 157 -15.24 -34.24 0.40
CA SER A 157 -14.04 -35.06 0.32
C SER A 157 -13.04 -34.56 1.35
N MET A 158 -12.00 -35.34 1.64
CA MET A 158 -10.91 -34.93 2.55
C MET A 158 -10.16 -33.68 2.05
N THR A 159 -10.25 -33.38 0.76
CA THR A 159 -9.46 -32.34 0.10
C THR A 159 -10.31 -31.15 -0.36
N ALA A 160 -11.64 -31.24 -0.20
CA ALA A 160 -12.55 -30.16 -0.52
C ALA A 160 -12.65 -29.20 0.68
N PRO A 161 -12.47 -27.88 0.48
CA PRO A 161 -12.61 -26.91 1.56
C PRO A 161 -14.04 -26.87 2.12
N HIS A 162 -14.18 -26.61 3.41
CA HIS A 162 -15.48 -26.43 4.07
C HIS A 162 -15.63 -25.03 4.68
N PRO A 163 -16.55 -24.18 4.16
CA PRO A 163 -16.74 -22.80 4.65
C PRO A 163 -16.94 -22.69 6.17
N ASP A 164 -17.75 -23.55 6.80
CA ASP A 164 -17.99 -23.48 8.25
C ASP A 164 -16.73 -23.71 9.10
N GLY A 165 -15.80 -24.52 8.58
CA GLY A 165 -14.49 -24.72 9.21
C GLY A 165 -13.71 -23.42 9.19
N GLN A 166 -13.59 -22.80 8.01
CA GLN A 166 -12.92 -21.51 7.85
C GLN A 166 -13.56 -20.42 8.73
N ILE A 167 -14.90 -20.30 8.72
CA ILE A 167 -15.65 -19.36 9.58
C ILE A 167 -15.31 -19.57 11.06
N SER A 168 -15.21 -20.82 11.52
CA SER A 168 -14.88 -21.12 12.92
C SER A 168 -13.48 -20.65 13.31
N ALA A 169 -12.49 -20.81 12.43
CA ALA A 169 -11.14 -20.28 12.67
C ALA A 169 -11.13 -18.74 12.71
N LEU A 170 -11.82 -18.09 11.78
CA LEU A 170 -11.91 -16.62 11.72
C LEU A 170 -12.60 -16.04 12.96
N ARG A 171 -13.77 -16.58 13.36
CA ARG A 171 -14.49 -16.11 14.56
C ARG A 171 -13.64 -16.20 15.83
N ARG A 172 -12.97 -17.34 16.05
CA ARG A 172 -12.09 -17.53 17.21
C ARG A 172 -10.93 -16.53 17.23
N ALA A 173 -10.38 -16.20 16.07
CA ALA A 173 -9.32 -15.20 15.96
C ALA A 173 -9.82 -13.79 16.33
N TYR A 174 -11.00 -13.39 15.82
CA TYR A 174 -11.62 -12.10 16.13
C TYR A 174 -12.05 -11.99 17.60
N GLU A 175 -12.63 -13.05 18.17
CA GLU A 175 -12.96 -13.15 19.59
C GLU A 175 -11.70 -12.99 20.47
N LYS A 176 -10.61 -13.70 20.16
CA LYS A 176 -9.35 -13.58 20.90
C LYS A 176 -8.71 -12.20 20.75
N ALA A 177 -8.82 -11.59 19.57
CA ALA A 177 -8.33 -10.23 19.30
C ALA A 177 -9.22 -9.13 19.91
N ASN A 178 -10.45 -9.47 20.32
CA ASN A 178 -11.48 -8.52 20.78
C ASN A 178 -11.79 -7.43 19.73
N ILE A 179 -11.96 -7.84 18.47
CA ILE A 179 -12.35 -6.97 17.36
C ILE A 179 -13.60 -7.48 16.66
N THR A 180 -14.31 -6.59 15.97
CA THR A 180 -15.39 -6.97 15.04
C THR A 180 -14.86 -7.02 13.60
N PRO A 181 -15.43 -7.87 12.71
CA PRO A 181 -14.93 -8.03 11.34
C PRO A 181 -14.85 -6.73 10.52
N ASP A 182 -15.73 -5.75 10.78
CA ASP A 182 -15.77 -4.45 10.11
C ASP A 182 -14.58 -3.54 10.44
N GLN A 183 -13.83 -3.83 11.50
CA GLN A 183 -12.61 -3.10 11.86
C GLN A 183 -11.39 -3.51 11.00
N LEU A 184 -11.50 -4.58 10.20
CA LEU A 184 -10.44 -5.00 9.29
C LEU A 184 -10.31 -4.02 8.12
N GLY A 185 -9.10 -3.53 7.86
CA GLY A 185 -8.81 -2.81 6.61
C GLY A 185 -8.36 -3.73 5.48
N MET A 186 -7.86 -4.92 5.81
CA MET A 186 -7.34 -5.88 4.84
C MET A 186 -7.53 -7.33 5.30
N ILE A 187 -7.74 -8.24 4.35
CA ILE A 187 -7.61 -9.68 4.52
C ILE A 187 -6.56 -10.19 3.53
N GLU A 188 -5.46 -10.73 4.07
CA GLU A 188 -4.52 -11.57 3.34
C GLU A 188 -5.06 -13.00 3.34
N ALA A 189 -5.70 -13.35 2.24
CA ALA A 189 -6.39 -14.60 2.03
C ALA A 189 -5.42 -15.77 1.80
N HIS A 190 -5.94 -17.00 1.91
CA HIS A 190 -5.27 -18.17 1.41
C HIS A 190 -5.12 -18.11 -0.12
N GLY A 191 -6.18 -17.74 -0.84
CA GLY A 191 -6.24 -17.30 -2.25
C GLY A 191 -5.29 -18.04 -3.17
N THR A 192 -5.67 -19.24 -3.59
CA THR A 192 -4.76 -20.18 -4.29
C THR A 192 -4.82 -20.07 -5.81
N GLY A 193 -5.83 -19.39 -6.36
CA GLY A 193 -6.10 -19.41 -7.79
C GLY A 193 -6.87 -20.65 -8.24
N THR A 194 -7.46 -21.40 -7.30
CA THR A 194 -8.31 -22.55 -7.64
C THR A 194 -9.77 -22.12 -7.69
N VAL A 195 -10.50 -22.56 -8.71
CA VAL A 195 -11.92 -22.18 -8.91
C VAL A 195 -12.76 -22.41 -7.66
N ALA A 196 -12.71 -23.62 -7.09
CA ALA A 196 -13.50 -23.99 -5.92
C ALA A 196 -12.98 -23.34 -4.62
N GLY A 197 -11.65 -23.23 -4.45
CA GLY A 197 -11.05 -22.68 -3.24
C GLY A 197 -11.30 -21.18 -3.11
N ASP A 198 -11.06 -20.43 -4.18
CA ASP A 198 -11.26 -18.97 -4.20
C ASP A 198 -12.73 -18.60 -4.01
N THR A 199 -13.66 -19.38 -4.59
CA THR A 199 -15.10 -19.16 -4.39
C THR A 199 -15.51 -19.44 -2.94
N ALA A 200 -15.11 -20.58 -2.37
CA ALA A 200 -15.45 -20.95 -0.99
C ALA A 200 -14.84 -19.98 0.04
N GLU A 201 -13.63 -19.50 -0.20
CA GLU A 201 -12.99 -18.50 0.66
C GLU A 201 -13.68 -17.14 0.55
N ALA A 202 -14.04 -16.70 -0.66
CA ALA A 202 -14.79 -15.46 -0.83
C ALA A 202 -16.15 -15.52 -0.10
N GLU A 203 -16.91 -16.60 -0.28
CA GLU A 203 -18.19 -16.82 0.44
C GLU A 203 -18.01 -16.81 1.97
N THR A 204 -16.95 -17.46 2.48
CA THR A 204 -16.59 -17.45 3.90
C THR A 204 -16.37 -16.04 4.42
N VAL A 205 -15.57 -15.25 3.70
CA VAL A 205 -15.26 -13.87 4.08
C VAL A 205 -16.51 -12.99 4.02
N LEU A 206 -17.33 -13.12 2.98
CA LEU A 206 -18.59 -12.40 2.84
C LEU A 206 -19.56 -12.73 3.97
N ASN A 207 -19.73 -14.01 4.32
CA ASN A 207 -20.62 -14.43 5.40
C ASN A 207 -20.24 -13.83 6.76
N LEU A 208 -18.97 -13.49 6.97
CA LEU A 208 -18.51 -12.83 8.19
C LEU A 208 -18.58 -11.30 8.14
N LEU A 209 -18.59 -10.71 6.96
CA LEU A 209 -18.55 -9.26 6.79
C LEU A 209 -19.91 -8.65 6.45
N ASN A 210 -20.81 -9.35 5.75
CA ASN A 210 -22.06 -8.77 5.25
C ASN A 210 -22.95 -8.17 6.36
N ASP A 211 -22.95 -8.76 7.55
CA ASP A 211 -23.75 -8.30 8.69
C ASP A 211 -23.07 -7.19 9.51
N HIS A 212 -21.81 -6.86 9.19
CA HIS A 212 -20.96 -5.99 10.03
C HIS A 212 -20.36 -4.81 9.25
N ALA A 213 -19.91 -5.04 8.03
CA ALA A 213 -19.07 -4.13 7.26
C ALA A 213 -19.86 -3.44 6.15
N ALA A 214 -19.55 -2.16 5.92
CA ALA A 214 -20.10 -1.43 4.79
C ALA A 214 -19.61 -2.00 3.45
N PRO A 215 -20.37 -1.83 2.36
CA PRO A 215 -19.91 -2.21 1.02
C PRO A 215 -18.54 -1.62 0.70
N LYS A 216 -17.66 -2.46 0.15
CA LYS A 216 -16.30 -2.10 -0.30
C LYS A 216 -15.43 -1.43 0.77
N SER A 217 -15.51 -1.88 2.02
CA SER A 217 -14.69 -1.35 3.12
C SER A 217 -13.41 -2.15 3.39
N VAL A 218 -13.35 -3.43 3.03
CA VAL A 218 -12.21 -4.32 3.34
C VAL A 218 -11.45 -4.73 2.08
N SER A 219 -10.14 -4.48 2.03
CA SER A 219 -9.31 -4.93 0.92
C SER A 219 -9.03 -6.44 1.02
N LEU A 220 -9.29 -7.19 -0.04
CA LEU A 220 -8.91 -8.60 -0.14
C LEU A 220 -7.67 -8.76 -1.03
N GLY A 221 -6.77 -9.68 -0.69
CA GLY A 221 -5.64 -10.03 -1.56
C GLY A 221 -4.95 -11.32 -1.15
N SER A 222 -4.02 -11.80 -1.97
CA SER A 222 -3.15 -12.95 -1.66
C SER A 222 -1.76 -12.74 -2.24
N VAL A 223 -0.72 -12.94 -1.43
CA VAL A 223 0.69 -12.85 -1.81
C VAL A 223 1.03 -13.87 -2.91
N LYS A 224 0.24 -14.95 -3.00
CA LYS A 224 0.45 -16.01 -3.99
C LYS A 224 0.24 -15.52 -5.43
N ALA A 225 -0.57 -14.47 -5.63
CA ALA A 225 -0.70 -13.81 -6.92
C ALA A 225 0.62 -13.19 -7.40
N GLN A 226 1.58 -12.91 -6.49
CA GLN A 226 2.88 -12.31 -6.81
C GLN A 226 4.01 -13.34 -6.81
N ILE A 227 4.03 -14.26 -5.85
CA ILE A 227 5.15 -15.18 -5.63
C ILE A 227 4.80 -16.66 -5.82
N GLY A 228 3.58 -17.00 -6.20
CA GLY A 228 3.07 -18.38 -6.20
C GLY A 228 2.82 -18.93 -4.80
N HIS A 229 2.43 -20.20 -4.71
CA HIS A 229 2.13 -20.89 -3.47
C HIS A 229 3.37 -21.60 -2.90
N SER A 230 3.96 -21.02 -1.85
CA SER A 230 5.12 -21.58 -1.13
C SER A 230 4.79 -22.70 -0.15
N LYS A 231 3.74 -23.48 -0.43
CA LYS A 231 3.25 -24.63 0.36
C LYS A 231 3.26 -24.37 1.88
N SER A 232 4.11 -25.04 2.66
CA SER A 232 4.16 -24.93 4.13
C SER A 232 4.56 -23.53 4.63
N ASP A 233 5.26 -22.73 3.81
CA ASP A 233 5.66 -21.34 4.08
C ASP A 233 4.56 -20.32 3.76
N ALA A 234 3.49 -20.72 3.08
CA ALA A 234 2.49 -19.80 2.53
C ALA A 234 1.83 -18.88 3.58
N GLY A 235 1.61 -19.37 4.79
CA GLY A 235 1.05 -18.58 5.89
C GLY A 235 2.03 -17.52 6.41
N ALA A 236 3.29 -17.89 6.63
CA ALA A 236 4.32 -16.95 7.07
C ALA A 236 4.63 -15.89 6.00
N ALA A 237 4.64 -16.25 4.71
CA ALA A 237 4.75 -15.28 3.62
C ALA A 237 3.57 -14.28 3.63
N GLY A 238 2.36 -14.75 3.93
CA GLY A 238 1.18 -13.90 4.15
C GLY A 238 1.35 -12.96 5.35
N ILE A 239 1.85 -13.46 6.48
CA ILE A 239 2.18 -12.64 7.67
C ILE A 239 3.21 -11.56 7.30
N LEU A 240 4.26 -11.90 6.54
CA LEU A 240 5.29 -10.95 6.14
C LEU A 240 4.68 -9.80 5.32
N ARG A 241 3.85 -10.11 4.31
CA ARG A 241 3.15 -9.08 3.52
C ARG A 241 2.23 -8.24 4.40
N ALA A 242 1.48 -8.86 5.29
CA ALA A 242 0.54 -8.19 6.19
C ALA A 242 1.25 -7.25 7.18
N ALA A 243 2.30 -7.73 7.85
CA ALA A 243 3.11 -6.95 8.77
C ALA A 243 3.80 -5.77 8.08
N LEU A 244 4.37 -5.98 6.88
CA LEU A 244 4.95 -4.89 6.09
C LEU A 244 3.89 -3.91 5.59
N SER A 245 2.67 -4.35 5.30
CA SER A 245 1.56 -3.48 4.92
C SER A 245 1.13 -2.57 6.08
N LEU A 246 1.06 -3.11 7.30
CA LEU A 246 0.81 -2.35 8.53
C LEU A 246 1.96 -1.40 8.88
N TYR A 247 3.20 -1.87 8.78
CA TYR A 247 4.39 -1.07 9.09
C TYR A 247 4.50 0.10 8.11
N HIS A 248 4.34 -0.17 6.82
CA HIS A 248 4.36 0.86 5.78
C HIS A 248 3.04 1.62 5.65
N LYS A 249 1.96 1.24 6.34
CA LYS A 249 0.65 1.91 6.19
C LYS A 249 0.18 1.93 4.72
N THR A 250 0.36 0.81 4.00
CA THR A 250 0.06 0.68 2.56
C THR A 250 -0.81 -0.53 2.32
N LEU A 251 -1.87 -0.37 1.51
CA LEU A 251 -2.61 -1.49 0.94
C LEU A 251 -1.93 -1.93 -0.37
N PRO A 252 -1.41 -3.17 -0.46
CA PRO A 252 -0.70 -3.67 -1.63
C PRO A 252 -1.67 -4.07 -2.77
N PRO A 253 -1.21 -4.05 -4.04
CA PRO A 253 -2.01 -4.48 -5.17
C PRO A 253 -2.20 -6.00 -5.14
N HIS A 254 -3.28 -6.45 -5.77
CA HIS A 254 -3.59 -7.84 -6.03
C HIS A 254 -3.45 -8.12 -7.53
N MET A 255 -2.46 -8.95 -7.87
CA MET A 255 -2.00 -9.11 -9.25
C MET A 255 -2.92 -10.06 -10.04
N HIS A 256 -2.88 -9.91 -11.36
CA HIS A 256 -3.42 -10.87 -12.34
C HIS A 256 -4.95 -11.04 -12.35
N VAL A 257 -5.67 -10.08 -11.76
CA VAL A 257 -7.14 -10.01 -11.84
C VAL A 257 -7.57 -8.98 -12.89
N GLU A 258 -8.25 -9.47 -13.91
CA GLU A 258 -8.93 -8.68 -14.95
C GLU A 258 -10.43 -8.58 -14.66
N LYS A 259 -11.04 -9.68 -14.21
CA LYS A 259 -12.46 -9.77 -13.86
C LYS A 259 -12.59 -10.51 -12.52
N PRO A 260 -12.90 -9.81 -11.43
CA PRO A 260 -13.16 -10.46 -10.16
C PRO A 260 -14.31 -11.47 -10.25
N ILE A 261 -14.25 -12.53 -9.47
CA ILE A 261 -15.36 -13.49 -9.29
C ILE A 261 -16.63 -12.79 -8.79
N ASP A 262 -17.80 -13.39 -9.08
CA ASP A 262 -19.11 -12.76 -8.83
C ASP A 262 -19.30 -12.23 -7.40
N PRO A 263 -18.97 -13.01 -6.33
CA PRO A 263 -19.12 -12.53 -4.95
C PRO A 263 -18.34 -11.24 -4.63
N ILE A 264 -17.20 -11.04 -5.28
CA ILE A 264 -16.34 -9.86 -5.07
C ILE A 264 -16.74 -8.72 -6.02
N SER A 265 -17.22 -9.05 -7.22
CA SER A 265 -17.64 -8.05 -8.21
C SER A 265 -18.96 -7.35 -7.86
N ASP A 266 -19.76 -7.93 -6.96
CA ASP A 266 -21.00 -7.32 -6.47
C ASP A 266 -20.72 -5.94 -5.84
N PRO A 267 -21.41 -4.86 -6.26
CA PRO A 267 -21.29 -3.53 -5.65
C PRO A 267 -21.55 -3.50 -4.14
N GLU A 268 -22.41 -4.38 -3.63
CA GLU A 268 -22.75 -4.47 -2.20
C GLU A 268 -21.77 -5.35 -1.41
N SER A 269 -20.84 -6.02 -2.10
CA SER A 269 -19.82 -6.85 -1.44
C SER A 269 -18.96 -5.99 -0.48
N PRO A 270 -18.77 -6.42 0.78
CA PRO A 270 -17.96 -5.69 1.75
C PRO A 270 -16.46 -5.69 1.39
N VAL A 271 -16.05 -6.61 0.49
CA VAL A 271 -14.66 -6.72 0.05
C VAL A 271 -14.42 -6.14 -1.35
N TYR A 272 -13.18 -5.73 -1.59
CA TYR A 272 -12.71 -5.29 -2.91
C TYR A 272 -11.26 -5.70 -3.18
N LEU A 273 -10.88 -5.70 -4.46
CA LEU A 273 -9.51 -5.96 -4.91
C LEU A 273 -8.85 -4.66 -5.38
N LEU A 274 -7.52 -4.61 -5.28
CA LEU A 274 -6.71 -3.46 -5.69
C LEU A 274 -5.85 -3.78 -6.90
N LYS A 275 -5.90 -2.96 -7.95
CA LYS A 275 -4.97 -3.04 -9.09
C LYS A 275 -3.61 -2.41 -8.82
N GLU A 276 -3.58 -1.42 -7.93
CA GLU A 276 -2.40 -0.60 -7.63
C GLU A 276 -2.31 -0.35 -6.11
N SER A 277 -1.10 -0.17 -5.59
CA SER A 277 -0.88 0.19 -4.18
C SER A 277 -1.58 1.49 -3.81
N ARG A 278 -2.02 1.60 -2.57
CA ARG A 278 -2.68 2.81 -2.03
C ARG A 278 -2.25 3.10 -0.60
N PRO A 279 -2.27 4.38 -0.18
CA PRO A 279 -2.09 4.69 1.23
C PRO A 279 -3.21 4.00 2.02
N TRP A 280 -2.85 3.28 3.07
CA TRP A 280 -3.82 2.72 4.00
C TRP A 280 -4.17 3.82 4.98
N ILE A 281 -5.27 4.54 4.75
CA ILE A 281 -5.72 5.63 5.64
C ILE A 281 -6.25 5.03 6.95
N LYS A 282 -5.80 5.57 8.09
CA LYS A 282 -6.23 5.11 9.41
C LYS A 282 -7.71 5.43 9.64
N HIS A 283 -8.46 4.50 10.22
CA HIS A 283 -9.82 4.79 10.68
C HIS A 283 -9.75 5.68 11.94
N PRO A 284 -10.65 6.67 12.12
CA PRO A 284 -10.64 7.53 13.31
C PRO A 284 -10.80 6.79 14.64
N ASP A 285 -11.51 5.66 14.64
CA ASP A 285 -11.91 4.94 15.86
C ASP A 285 -11.02 3.79 16.30
N HIS A 286 -10.19 3.27 15.41
CA HIS A 286 -9.44 2.06 15.69
C HIS A 286 -8.16 2.02 14.85
N PRO A 287 -7.13 1.29 15.32
CA PRO A 287 -5.92 1.10 14.54
C PRO A 287 -6.19 0.24 13.29
N ARG A 288 -5.22 0.20 12.38
CA ARG A 288 -5.26 -0.69 11.22
C ARG A 288 -5.15 -2.15 11.66
N TYR A 289 -6.12 -2.97 11.25
CA TYR A 289 -6.11 -4.42 11.44
C TYR A 289 -6.05 -5.17 10.11
N VAL A 290 -5.33 -6.30 10.08
CA VAL A 290 -5.29 -7.25 8.97
C VAL A 290 -5.55 -8.67 9.45
N GLY A 291 -6.44 -9.37 8.74
CA GLY A 291 -6.65 -10.80 8.89
C GLY A 291 -5.71 -11.58 7.96
N VAL A 292 -5.10 -12.68 8.42
CA VAL A 292 -4.23 -13.54 7.61
C VAL A 292 -4.71 -14.99 7.68
N SER A 293 -5.09 -15.56 6.54
CA SER A 293 -5.64 -16.93 6.44
C SER A 293 -4.65 -17.91 5.81
N ALA A 294 -4.62 -19.14 6.35
CA ALA A 294 -4.06 -20.28 5.64
C ALA A 294 -4.90 -21.54 5.89
N PHE A 295 -5.31 -22.18 4.81
CA PHE A 295 -6.17 -23.36 4.84
C PHE A 295 -5.38 -24.55 4.28
N GLY A 296 -5.09 -25.50 5.17
CA GLY A 296 -4.29 -26.66 4.87
C GLY A 296 -5.09 -27.69 4.08
N PHE A 297 -4.45 -28.28 3.08
CA PHE A 297 -4.95 -29.49 2.45
C PHE A 297 -5.19 -30.57 3.51
N GLY A 298 -6.37 -31.19 3.53
CA GLY A 298 -6.82 -32.06 4.63
C GLY A 298 -7.73 -31.36 5.66
N GLY A 299 -7.99 -30.05 5.48
CA GLY A 299 -9.05 -29.33 6.19
C GLY A 299 -8.61 -28.71 7.52
N THR A 300 -7.33 -28.43 7.74
CA THR A 300 -6.86 -27.70 8.93
C THR A 300 -6.77 -26.21 8.62
N ASN A 301 -7.56 -25.38 9.30
CA ASN A 301 -7.63 -23.95 9.00
C ASN A 301 -7.05 -23.12 10.15
N PHE A 302 -6.28 -22.09 9.80
CA PHE A 302 -5.79 -21.09 10.73
C PHE A 302 -6.07 -19.67 10.22
N HIS A 303 -6.33 -18.77 11.15
CA HIS A 303 -6.45 -17.34 10.88
C HIS A 303 -5.76 -16.54 12.00
N LEU A 304 -5.09 -15.44 11.65
CA LEU A 304 -4.50 -14.49 12.61
C LEU A 304 -5.03 -13.08 12.37
N VAL A 305 -5.05 -12.29 13.43
CA VAL A 305 -5.29 -10.85 13.40
C VAL A 305 -4.02 -10.13 13.81
N LEU A 306 -3.52 -9.27 12.94
CA LEU A 306 -2.41 -8.36 13.24
C LEU A 306 -2.94 -6.92 13.37
N GLU A 307 -2.32 -6.16 14.27
CA GLU A 307 -2.57 -4.74 14.52
C GLU A 307 -1.30 -3.94 14.24
N GLU A 308 -1.46 -2.73 13.70
CA GLU A 308 -0.34 -1.81 13.56
C GLU A 308 0.28 -1.46 14.93
N TYR A 309 1.60 -1.32 14.95
CA TYR A 309 2.30 -0.72 16.09
C TYR A 309 2.53 0.77 15.78
N ASP A 310 2.04 1.64 16.64
CA ASP A 310 2.11 3.11 16.49
C ASP A 310 3.00 3.68 17.61
N SER A 311 4.24 4.04 17.27
CA SER A 311 5.15 4.72 18.19
C SER A 311 5.83 5.90 17.50
N LEU A 312 6.08 6.97 18.26
CA LEU A 312 6.77 8.18 17.77
C LEU A 312 8.13 7.86 17.14
N ALA A 313 8.80 6.78 17.58
CA ALA A 313 10.08 6.32 17.07
C ALA A 313 10.00 5.56 15.72
N ASN A 314 8.81 5.08 15.32
CA ASN A 314 8.61 4.26 14.11
C ASN A 314 7.89 5.02 12.98
N ARG A 315 7.99 6.36 12.94
CA ARG A 315 7.38 7.21 11.89
C ARG A 315 8.05 7.14 10.52
N ALA A 316 8.82 6.09 10.21
CA ALA A 316 9.37 5.90 8.86
C ALA A 316 8.21 5.67 7.85
N PRO A 317 7.98 6.55 6.87
CA PRO A 317 6.86 6.44 5.96
C PRO A 317 6.94 5.20 5.06
N ALA A 318 5.79 4.79 4.51
CA ALA A 318 5.71 3.73 3.51
C ALA A 318 6.73 3.93 2.38
N GLY A 319 7.47 2.87 2.05
CA GLY A 319 8.38 2.95 0.92
C GLY A 319 9.46 4.02 1.09
N ALA A 320 9.75 4.49 2.31
CA ALA A 320 10.90 5.35 2.60
C ALA A 320 12.21 4.81 1.99
N HIS A 321 12.29 3.48 1.83
CA HIS A 321 13.38 2.80 1.17
C HIS A 321 13.33 2.79 -0.37
N TRP A 322 12.14 2.91 -0.97
CA TRP A 322 11.81 2.63 -2.37
C TRP A 322 10.95 3.74 -2.98
N TRP A 323 11.50 4.94 -3.10
CA TRP A 323 10.88 5.95 -3.94
C TRP A 323 11.12 5.62 -5.42
N PRO A 324 10.11 5.81 -6.29
CA PRO A 324 10.27 5.55 -7.72
C PRO A 324 11.30 6.49 -8.36
N HIS A 325 11.55 7.65 -7.73
CA HIS A 325 12.52 8.64 -8.16
C HIS A 325 13.22 9.24 -6.93
N ASP A 326 14.45 9.72 -7.10
CA ASP A 326 15.14 10.57 -6.11
C ASP A 326 15.62 11.87 -6.76
N LEU A 327 15.84 12.90 -5.93
CA LEU A 327 16.28 14.24 -6.35
C LEU A 327 17.75 14.47 -5.98
N PHE A 328 18.59 14.63 -7.00
CA PHE A 328 20.02 14.89 -6.85
C PHE A 328 20.29 16.37 -7.13
N VAL A 329 20.84 17.09 -6.16
CA VAL A 329 21.08 18.53 -6.28
C VAL A 329 22.55 18.86 -6.06
N TRP A 330 23.14 19.58 -7.00
CA TRP A 330 24.44 20.22 -6.85
C TRP A 330 24.24 21.71 -6.73
N ARG A 331 24.92 22.32 -5.76
CA ARG A 331 25.00 23.78 -5.63
C ARG A 331 26.46 24.19 -5.49
N THR A 332 26.96 25.06 -6.38
CA THR A 332 28.39 25.40 -6.43
C THR A 332 28.65 26.87 -6.74
N ALA A 333 29.88 27.33 -6.50
CA ALA A 333 30.25 28.73 -6.63
C ALA A 333 30.19 29.26 -8.07
N ASP A 334 30.44 28.41 -9.08
CA ASP A 334 30.52 28.80 -10.49
C ASP A 334 30.33 27.59 -11.41
N GLU A 335 30.11 27.86 -12.71
CA GLU A 335 29.84 26.83 -13.71
C GLU A 335 30.98 25.80 -13.84
N LYS A 336 32.23 26.22 -13.64
CA LYS A 336 33.40 25.33 -13.71
C LYS A 336 33.43 24.35 -12.55
N SER A 337 33.05 24.79 -11.36
CA SER A 337 32.95 23.98 -10.15
C SER A 337 31.79 23.00 -10.27
N LEU A 338 30.65 23.44 -10.82
CA LEU A 338 29.51 22.59 -11.12
C LEU A 338 29.92 21.47 -12.10
N LEU A 339 30.50 21.83 -13.24
CA LEU A 339 30.96 20.87 -14.25
C LEU A 339 31.95 19.86 -13.67
N ARG A 340 32.88 20.29 -12.83
CA ARG A 340 33.85 19.41 -12.17
C ARG A 340 33.18 18.40 -11.25
N SER A 341 32.23 18.86 -10.43
CA SER A 341 31.50 18.00 -9.49
C SER A 341 30.64 16.97 -10.23
N VAL A 342 29.88 17.41 -11.23
CA VAL A 342 29.02 16.57 -12.08
C VAL A 342 29.84 15.52 -12.82
N LYS A 343 30.97 15.91 -13.45
CA LYS A 343 31.91 14.98 -14.11
C LYS A 343 32.49 13.95 -13.14
N SER A 344 32.79 14.35 -11.91
CA SER A 344 33.33 13.43 -10.90
C SER A 344 32.33 12.32 -10.56
N VAL A 345 31.05 12.66 -10.38
CA VAL A 345 29.99 11.68 -10.12
C VAL A 345 29.76 10.81 -11.36
N HIS A 346 29.61 11.42 -12.55
CA HIS A 346 29.42 10.70 -13.81
C HIS A 346 30.52 9.66 -14.05
N LYS A 347 31.79 10.08 -13.93
CA LYS A 347 32.96 9.19 -14.11
C LYS A 347 33.00 8.06 -13.09
N ALA A 348 32.59 8.30 -11.84
CA ALA A 348 32.52 7.25 -10.83
C ALA A 348 31.45 6.20 -11.18
N LEU A 349 30.29 6.63 -11.68
CA LEU A 349 29.22 5.73 -12.14
C LEU A 349 29.65 4.94 -13.40
N GLU A 350 30.32 5.60 -14.36
CA GLU A 350 30.92 4.92 -15.52
C GLU A 350 31.97 3.88 -15.12
N ALA A 351 32.75 4.17 -14.07
CA ALA A 351 33.73 3.24 -13.50
C ALA A 351 33.10 2.12 -12.63
N GLY A 352 31.77 2.07 -12.52
CA GLY A 352 31.03 0.99 -11.87
C GLY A 352 30.73 1.21 -10.38
N ALA A 353 30.80 2.45 -9.87
CA ALA A 353 30.33 2.76 -8.52
C ALA A 353 28.82 2.46 -8.39
N LYS A 354 28.42 1.84 -7.28
CA LYS A 354 27.03 1.44 -7.02
C LYS A 354 26.56 1.86 -5.61
N PRO A 355 26.54 3.17 -5.29
CA PRO A 355 25.98 3.63 -4.02
C PRO A 355 24.49 3.31 -3.93
N ARG A 356 23.92 3.27 -2.71
CA ARG A 356 22.45 3.29 -2.58
C ARG A 356 21.97 4.64 -3.15
N LYS A 357 21.04 4.61 -4.10
CA LYS A 357 20.53 5.79 -4.81
C LYS A 357 20.17 6.94 -3.83
N ARG A 358 19.38 6.62 -2.82
CA ARG A 358 18.92 7.56 -1.78
C ARG A 358 20.04 8.14 -0.90
N ASP A 359 21.12 7.39 -0.65
CA ASP A 359 22.27 7.90 0.12
C ASP A 359 23.05 8.93 -0.66
N LEU A 360 23.24 8.70 -1.97
CA LEU A 360 23.86 9.69 -2.86
C LEU A 360 23.00 10.95 -2.95
N ALA A 361 21.69 10.78 -3.14
CA ALA A 361 20.75 11.90 -3.22
C ALA A 361 20.72 12.74 -1.93
N TYR A 362 20.64 12.08 -0.77
CA TYR A 362 20.72 12.72 0.55
C TYR A 362 22.06 13.42 0.80
N SER A 363 23.18 12.80 0.42
CA SER A 363 24.51 13.40 0.61
C SER A 363 24.72 14.64 -0.26
N LEU A 364 24.17 14.64 -1.47
CA LEU A 364 24.15 15.81 -2.33
C LEU A 364 23.21 16.90 -1.79
N ALA A 365 22.05 16.52 -1.25
CA ALA A 365 21.15 17.46 -0.59
C ALA A 365 21.82 18.15 0.62
N LEU A 366 22.53 17.41 1.47
CA LEU A 366 23.32 17.98 2.58
C LEU A 366 24.39 18.96 2.09
N GLN A 367 25.08 18.63 1.00
CA GLN A 367 26.09 19.52 0.40
C GLN A 367 25.46 20.77 -0.23
N ALA A 368 24.29 20.62 -0.85
CA ALA A 368 23.55 21.72 -1.45
C ALA A 368 23.00 22.69 -0.39
N ASP A 369 22.48 22.16 0.73
CA ASP A 369 22.03 22.96 1.88
C ASP A 369 23.22 23.72 2.50
N ALA A 370 24.38 23.08 2.66
CA ALA A 370 25.60 23.74 3.14
C ALA A 370 26.15 24.79 2.16
N ALA A 371 25.72 24.76 0.90
CA ALA A 371 26.12 25.68 -0.17
C ALA A 371 24.96 26.59 -0.63
N ILE A 372 23.97 26.84 0.24
CA ILE A 372 22.76 27.60 -0.07
C ILE A 372 23.03 29.03 -0.60
N ASP A 373 24.18 29.62 -0.30
CA ASP A 373 24.53 30.97 -0.81
C ASP A 373 25.22 30.94 -2.20
N LYS A 374 25.40 29.77 -2.80
CA LYS A 374 26.11 29.65 -4.08
C LYS A 374 25.16 29.80 -5.28
N PRO A 375 25.59 30.45 -6.38
CA PRO A 375 24.68 30.89 -7.44
C PRO A 375 24.40 29.82 -8.49
N THR A 376 25.21 28.76 -8.61
CA THR A 376 24.94 27.71 -9.61
C THR A 376 24.22 26.53 -8.99
N LEU A 377 23.21 26.01 -9.66
CA LEU A 377 22.43 24.86 -9.25
C LEU A 377 22.14 23.92 -10.43
N LEU A 378 22.37 22.63 -10.22
CA LEU A 378 21.85 21.56 -11.07
C LEU A 378 21.01 20.63 -10.20
N ALA A 379 19.77 20.40 -10.59
CA ALA A 379 18.89 19.42 -9.96
C ALA A 379 18.45 18.39 -11.00
N ILE A 380 18.55 17.10 -10.67
CA ILE A 380 18.16 15.98 -11.53
C ILE A 380 17.21 15.08 -10.75
N VAL A 381 16.06 14.77 -11.33
CA VAL A 381 15.14 13.74 -10.84
C VAL A 381 15.34 12.47 -11.66
N ALA A 382 15.77 11.38 -11.01
CA ALA A 382 16.10 10.13 -11.70
C ALA A 382 15.48 8.89 -11.05
N THR A 383 15.15 7.88 -11.86
CA THR A 383 14.56 6.60 -11.39
C THR A 383 15.59 5.72 -10.70
N ASP A 384 16.80 5.65 -11.25
CA ASP A 384 17.90 4.79 -10.82
C ASP A 384 19.26 5.46 -11.15
N LEU A 385 20.36 4.75 -10.89
CA LEU A 385 21.71 5.28 -11.14
C LEU A 385 22.06 5.35 -12.63
N ASP A 386 21.46 4.51 -13.48
CA ASP A 386 21.70 4.55 -14.92
C ASP A 386 20.95 5.73 -15.56
N ASP A 387 19.70 5.96 -15.16
CA ASP A 387 18.94 7.16 -15.55
C ASP A 387 19.63 8.45 -15.04
N LEU A 388 20.19 8.43 -13.83
CA LEU A 388 21.00 9.55 -13.34
C LEU A 388 22.24 9.78 -14.21
N LYS A 389 22.98 8.72 -14.54
CA LYS A 389 24.19 8.79 -15.37
C LYS A 389 23.87 9.38 -16.76
N ASP A 390 22.77 8.97 -17.37
CA ASP A 390 22.33 9.51 -18.67
C ASP A 390 21.99 11.00 -18.60
N HIS A 391 21.30 11.45 -17.55
CA HIS A 391 21.02 12.87 -17.33
C HIS A 391 22.29 13.69 -17.04
N LEU A 392 23.23 13.13 -16.26
CA LEU A 392 24.53 13.74 -16.00
C LEU A 392 25.33 13.93 -17.30
N GLY A 393 25.34 12.93 -18.20
CA GLY A 393 25.98 13.05 -19.51
C GLY A 393 25.44 14.22 -20.32
N LYS A 394 24.11 14.37 -20.40
CA LYS A 394 23.46 15.52 -21.07
C LYS A 394 23.81 16.85 -20.40
N ALA A 395 23.80 16.90 -19.06
CA ALA A 395 24.16 18.10 -18.31
C ALA A 395 25.63 18.52 -18.55
N ILE A 396 26.54 17.55 -18.61
CA ILE A 396 27.96 17.78 -18.94
C ILE A 396 28.09 18.38 -20.33
N SER A 397 27.48 17.77 -21.36
CA SER A 397 27.56 18.30 -22.72
C SER A 397 27.00 19.72 -22.83
N LYS A 398 25.92 20.03 -22.10
CA LYS A 398 25.34 21.38 -22.06
C LYS A 398 26.29 22.40 -21.43
N LEU A 399 26.90 22.06 -20.30
CA LEU A 399 27.89 22.89 -19.58
C LEU A 399 29.23 23.01 -20.34
N GLU A 400 29.48 22.15 -21.32
CA GLU A 400 30.62 22.26 -22.24
C GLU A 400 30.33 23.12 -23.48
N GLY A 401 29.11 23.66 -23.59
CA GLY A 401 28.71 24.58 -24.64
C GLY A 401 27.95 23.94 -25.81
N ASP A 402 27.51 22.68 -25.71
CA ASP A 402 26.61 22.11 -26.72
C ASP A 402 25.17 22.60 -26.52
N GLU A 403 24.84 23.70 -27.20
CA GLU A 403 23.50 24.30 -27.12
C GLU A 403 22.39 23.38 -27.64
N LYS A 404 22.70 22.41 -28.52
CA LYS A 404 21.71 21.51 -29.13
C LYS A 404 21.20 20.44 -28.17
N VAL A 405 21.91 20.18 -27.07
CA VAL A 405 21.49 19.21 -26.06
C VAL A 405 20.28 19.75 -25.30
N ALA A 406 19.18 19.01 -25.38
CA ALA A 406 18.01 19.21 -24.55
C ALA A 406 18.15 18.42 -23.25
N LEU A 407 18.16 19.11 -22.11
CA LEU A 407 18.26 18.48 -20.79
C LEU A 407 16.99 17.71 -20.39
N GLY A 408 15.86 18.04 -21.02
CA GLY A 408 14.57 17.42 -20.75
C GLY A 408 13.91 17.92 -19.45
N PRO A 409 12.68 17.49 -19.17
CA PRO A 409 11.85 18.06 -18.10
C PRO A 409 12.20 17.57 -16.69
N ASN A 410 13.19 16.70 -16.53
CA ASN A 410 13.63 16.16 -15.22
C ASN A 410 14.94 16.80 -14.72
N VAL A 411 15.51 17.71 -15.50
CA VAL A 411 16.79 18.38 -15.19
C VAL A 411 16.54 19.88 -15.14
N GLN A 412 16.90 20.49 -14.01
CA GLN A 412 16.82 21.93 -13.80
C GLN A 412 18.24 22.47 -13.63
N LEU A 413 18.67 23.36 -14.54
CA LEU A 413 19.96 24.03 -14.49
C LEU A 413 19.74 25.54 -14.33
N ALA A 414 20.28 26.11 -13.27
CA ALA A 414 20.35 27.55 -13.05
C ALA A 414 21.82 27.94 -12.85
N LEU A 415 22.37 28.76 -13.76
CA LEU A 415 23.74 29.28 -13.61
C LEU A 415 23.79 30.48 -12.65
N GLU A 416 22.63 31.10 -12.40
CA GLU A 416 22.45 32.20 -11.48
C GLU A 416 21.12 32.04 -10.76
N VAL A 417 21.18 31.45 -9.57
CA VAL A 417 20.10 31.44 -8.58
C VAL A 417 20.07 32.81 -7.91
N PRO A 418 18.90 33.44 -7.73
CA PRO A 418 18.79 34.72 -7.06
C PRO A 418 19.48 34.73 -5.69
N SER A 419 20.29 35.77 -5.42
CA SER A 419 20.99 35.95 -4.16
C SER A 419 20.07 36.37 -3.02
N GLU A 420 19.01 37.12 -3.33
CA GLU A 420 17.93 37.43 -2.41
C GLU A 420 16.80 36.42 -2.57
N THR A 421 16.32 35.86 -1.44
CA THR A 421 15.18 34.94 -1.46
C THR A 421 13.94 35.69 -1.93
N PRO A 422 13.29 35.25 -3.03
CA PRO A 422 12.08 35.91 -3.51
C PRO A 422 10.94 35.70 -2.51
N LYS A 423 10.10 36.72 -2.34
CA LYS A 423 8.86 36.57 -1.58
C LYS A 423 7.97 35.50 -2.21
N VAL A 424 7.40 34.64 -1.37
CA VAL A 424 6.67 33.44 -1.77
C VAL A 424 5.17 33.63 -1.52
N GLY A 425 4.36 33.33 -2.52
CA GLY A 425 2.91 33.30 -2.43
C GLY A 425 2.36 31.89 -2.51
N PHE A 426 1.61 31.43 -1.51
CA PHE A 426 0.92 30.13 -1.62
C PHE A 426 -0.44 30.29 -2.30
N LEU A 427 -0.71 29.38 -3.24
CA LEU A 427 -1.95 29.29 -4.00
C LEU A 427 -2.68 28.00 -3.64
N PHE A 428 -3.92 28.09 -3.15
CA PHE A 428 -4.73 26.93 -2.80
C PHE A 428 -5.87 26.74 -3.83
N PRO A 429 -5.89 25.63 -4.60
CA PRO A 429 -6.84 25.46 -5.70
C PRO A 429 -8.29 25.26 -5.23
N GLY A 430 -9.21 25.69 -6.10
CA GLY A 430 -10.64 25.51 -5.92
C GLY A 430 -11.21 24.25 -6.58
N GLN A 431 -12.53 24.15 -6.56
CA GLN A 431 -13.27 23.08 -7.24
C GLN A 431 -12.98 23.07 -8.76
N GLY A 432 -12.79 21.87 -9.32
CA GLY A 432 -12.30 21.61 -10.68
C GLY A 432 -10.92 20.95 -10.71
N ALA A 433 -10.16 21.06 -9.61
CA ALA A 433 -8.85 20.45 -9.47
C ALA A 433 -8.91 18.95 -9.13
N GLN A 434 -10.00 18.48 -8.53
CA GLN A 434 -10.17 17.10 -8.06
C GLN A 434 -10.13 16.06 -9.20
N TYR A 435 -9.69 14.86 -8.85
CA TYR A 435 -9.77 13.65 -9.66
C TYR A 435 -9.64 12.43 -8.74
N VAL A 436 -10.13 11.28 -9.18
CA VAL A 436 -10.02 10.02 -8.44
C VAL A 436 -8.54 9.67 -8.24
N ASN A 437 -8.14 9.27 -7.03
CA ASN A 437 -6.75 9.00 -6.62
C ASN A 437 -5.80 10.21 -6.64
N MET A 438 -6.31 11.44 -6.52
CA MET A 438 -5.44 12.62 -6.38
C MET A 438 -4.48 12.50 -5.19
N GLY A 439 -3.22 12.90 -5.39
CA GLY A 439 -2.18 12.82 -4.37
C GLY A 439 -1.82 11.41 -3.89
N ARG A 440 -2.30 10.32 -4.52
CA ARG A 440 -2.11 8.94 -4.04
C ARG A 440 -0.65 8.57 -3.82
N GLU A 441 0.23 8.85 -4.79
CA GLU A 441 1.66 8.51 -4.70
C GLU A 441 2.37 9.38 -3.66
N ALA A 442 1.98 10.65 -3.54
CA ALA A 442 2.45 11.52 -2.47
C ALA A 442 2.02 10.98 -1.09
N ALA A 443 0.75 10.61 -0.89
CA ALA A 443 0.26 10.02 0.36
C ALA A 443 0.89 8.66 0.68
N LEU A 444 1.34 7.89 -0.31
CA LEU A 444 2.13 6.68 -0.09
C LEU A 444 3.48 7.01 0.54
N HIS A 445 4.17 8.05 0.08
CA HIS A 445 5.57 8.30 0.40
C HIS A 445 5.82 9.44 1.39
N LEU A 446 4.84 10.32 1.59
CA LEU A 446 4.90 11.52 2.42
C LEU A 446 3.82 11.41 3.51
N HIS A 447 4.23 11.52 4.76
CA HIS A 447 3.34 11.32 5.90
C HIS A 447 2.37 12.50 6.04
N GLU A 448 2.80 13.71 5.74
CA GLU A 448 2.01 14.94 5.81
C GLU A 448 0.78 14.89 4.90
N VAL A 449 0.97 14.37 3.68
CA VAL A 449 -0.12 14.21 2.72
C VAL A 449 -1.12 13.16 3.21
N ARG A 450 -0.64 12.10 3.88
CA ARG A 450 -1.50 11.08 4.49
C ARG A 450 -2.25 11.63 5.71
N GLU A 451 -1.56 12.34 6.60
CA GLU A 451 -2.12 12.96 7.80
C GLU A 451 -3.14 14.05 7.47
N GLY A 452 -2.94 14.80 6.39
CA GLY A 452 -3.95 15.75 5.88
C GLY A 452 -5.27 15.07 5.52
N ILE A 453 -5.21 13.84 5.00
CA ILE A 453 -6.37 13.03 4.62
C ILE A 453 -6.99 12.33 5.83
N GLU A 454 -6.16 11.76 6.71
CA GLU A 454 -6.62 11.17 7.98
C GLU A 454 -7.30 12.21 8.88
N GLY A 455 -6.72 13.41 8.97
CA GLY A 455 -7.31 14.54 9.70
C GLY A 455 -8.68 14.91 9.12
N ALA A 456 -8.83 14.92 7.79
CA ALA A 456 -10.12 15.20 7.18
C ALA A 456 -11.18 14.13 7.52
N ASP A 457 -10.82 12.84 7.57
CA ASP A 457 -11.73 11.78 8.04
C ASP A 457 -12.15 11.97 9.50
N VAL A 458 -11.25 12.44 10.36
CA VAL A 458 -11.55 12.76 11.76
C VAL A 458 -12.53 13.95 11.85
N PHE A 459 -12.24 15.06 11.15
CA PHE A 459 -13.02 16.29 11.29
C PHE A 459 -14.33 16.30 10.49
N THR A 460 -14.49 15.42 9.50
CA THR A 460 -15.74 15.27 8.73
C THR A 460 -16.51 13.99 9.09
N ARG A 461 -16.18 13.41 10.25
CA ARG A 461 -16.78 12.17 10.73
C ARG A 461 -18.30 12.27 10.79
N GLY A 462 -18.98 11.27 10.22
CA GLY A 462 -20.44 11.19 10.21
C GLY A 462 -21.13 12.08 9.18
N ALA A 463 -20.40 12.92 8.44
CA ALA A 463 -20.98 13.76 7.38
C ALA A 463 -21.38 12.97 6.12
N TYR A 464 -20.85 11.74 5.97
CA TYR A 464 -20.97 10.94 4.76
C TYR A 464 -21.33 9.48 5.07
N LYS A 465 -21.78 8.76 4.04
CA LYS A 465 -22.06 7.31 4.12
C LYS A 465 -20.81 6.45 4.37
N LYS A 466 -19.65 6.97 4.00
CA LYS A 466 -18.33 6.36 4.19
C LYS A 466 -17.30 7.46 4.44
N LEU A 467 -16.12 7.11 4.94
CA LEU A 467 -15.06 8.09 5.18
C LEU A 467 -14.71 8.90 3.91
N LEU A 468 -14.31 10.16 4.09
CA LEU A 468 -13.94 11.07 3.00
C LEU A 468 -12.80 10.48 2.16
N SER A 469 -11.81 9.87 2.81
CA SER A 469 -10.69 9.19 2.16
C SER A 469 -11.12 8.09 1.19
N GLN A 470 -12.25 7.42 1.42
CA GLN A 470 -12.79 6.39 0.53
C GLN A 470 -13.47 6.96 -0.72
N TYR A 471 -13.69 8.27 -0.79
CA TYR A 471 -14.05 8.98 -2.02
C TYR A 471 -12.82 9.45 -2.79
N ILE A 472 -11.72 9.79 -2.10
CA ILE A 472 -10.44 10.16 -2.70
C ILE A 472 -9.75 8.92 -3.30
N TYR A 473 -9.74 7.82 -2.53
CA TYR A 473 -9.11 6.53 -2.87
C TYR A 473 -10.14 5.39 -2.96
N PRO A 474 -11.18 5.50 -3.80
CA PRO A 474 -12.23 4.49 -3.90
C PRO A 474 -11.67 3.19 -4.48
N PRO A 475 -12.24 2.00 -4.17
CA PRO A 475 -11.82 0.69 -4.70
C PRO A 475 -11.41 0.66 -6.17
N SER A 476 -10.57 -0.27 -6.61
CA SER A 476 -10.23 -0.34 -8.04
C SER A 476 -11.47 -0.61 -8.88
N ALA A 477 -11.67 0.19 -9.93
CA ALA A 477 -12.72 -0.05 -10.90
C ALA A 477 -12.32 -1.19 -11.86
N PHE A 478 -13.22 -2.14 -12.08
CA PHE A 478 -13.09 -3.23 -13.05
C PHE A 478 -14.03 -3.02 -14.26
N SER A 479 -14.82 -1.95 -14.25
CA SER A 479 -15.71 -1.55 -15.32
C SER A 479 -15.75 -0.03 -15.53
N LYS A 480 -16.08 0.39 -16.76
CA LYS A 480 -16.31 1.81 -17.09
C LYS A 480 -17.46 2.44 -16.29
N ARG A 481 -18.41 1.63 -15.80
CA ARG A 481 -19.52 2.10 -14.97
C ARG A 481 -19.01 2.54 -13.60
N GLU A 482 -18.16 1.73 -12.98
CA GLU A 482 -17.54 2.06 -11.70
C GLU A 482 -16.63 3.30 -11.82
N GLU A 483 -15.80 3.40 -12.87
CA GLU A 483 -14.96 4.58 -13.12
C GLU A 483 -15.79 5.87 -13.19
N LYS A 484 -16.93 5.83 -13.91
CA LYS A 484 -17.85 6.96 -14.01
C LYS A 484 -18.51 7.29 -12.67
N GLN A 485 -18.90 6.27 -11.90
CA GLN A 485 -19.50 6.48 -10.58
C GLN A 485 -18.49 7.09 -9.60
N GLN A 486 -17.27 6.58 -9.54
CA GLN A 486 -16.20 7.12 -8.71
C GLN A 486 -15.88 8.57 -9.06
N THR A 487 -15.85 8.88 -10.36
CA THR A 487 -15.68 10.26 -10.84
C THR A 487 -16.84 11.15 -10.38
N LYS A 488 -18.08 10.66 -10.50
CA LYS A 488 -19.27 11.39 -10.03
C LYS A 488 -19.26 11.62 -8.52
N ASP A 489 -18.81 10.64 -7.74
CA ASP A 489 -18.78 10.73 -6.30
C ASP A 489 -17.75 11.77 -5.83
N ILE A 490 -16.53 11.75 -6.36
CA ILE A 490 -15.49 12.73 -5.99
C ILE A 490 -15.78 14.13 -6.53
N THR A 491 -16.61 14.27 -7.57
CA THR A 491 -17.06 15.58 -8.12
C THR A 491 -18.34 16.11 -7.48
N ASN A 492 -18.97 15.36 -6.57
CA ASN A 492 -20.06 15.88 -5.75
C ASN A 492 -19.52 17.00 -4.86
N THR A 493 -20.10 18.20 -4.94
CA THR A 493 -19.69 19.39 -4.20
C THR A 493 -19.52 19.16 -2.69
N HIS A 494 -20.39 18.35 -2.06
CA HIS A 494 -20.28 18.04 -0.62
C HIS A 494 -19.02 17.23 -0.28
N VAL A 495 -18.53 16.41 -1.21
CA VAL A 495 -17.32 15.58 -1.07
C VAL A 495 -16.08 16.31 -1.58
N THR A 496 -16.18 16.97 -2.74
CA THR A 496 -15.06 17.63 -3.41
C THR A 496 -14.38 18.67 -2.53
N GLN A 497 -15.15 19.51 -1.84
CA GLN A 497 -14.57 20.64 -1.13
C GLN A 497 -13.64 20.22 0.01
N PRO A 498 -14.05 19.39 0.98
CA PRO A 498 -13.14 18.94 2.02
C PRO A 498 -12.06 18.00 1.48
N ALA A 499 -12.31 17.24 0.41
CA ALA A 499 -11.27 16.43 -0.23
C ALA A 499 -10.11 17.28 -0.79
N LEU A 500 -10.42 18.42 -1.41
CA LEU A 500 -9.40 19.37 -1.86
C LEU A 500 -8.68 20.03 -0.69
N GLY A 501 -9.42 20.41 0.36
CA GLY A 501 -8.85 20.93 1.60
C GLY A 501 -7.86 19.97 2.25
N ALA A 502 -8.19 18.67 2.28
CA ALA A 502 -7.34 17.62 2.82
C ALA A 502 -5.97 17.53 2.13
N LEU A 503 -5.99 17.46 0.79
CA LEU A 503 -4.77 17.35 0.00
C LEU A 503 -3.94 18.65 0.05
N ALA A 504 -4.60 19.80 -0.04
CA ALA A 504 -3.94 21.10 0.05
C ALA A 504 -3.25 21.32 1.40
N THR A 505 -3.91 20.91 2.48
CA THR A 505 -3.36 20.96 3.85
C THR A 505 -2.13 20.05 3.99
N GLY A 506 -2.16 18.85 3.44
CA GLY A 506 -1.01 17.95 3.46
C GLY A 506 0.20 18.48 2.67
N TYR A 507 -0.02 19.15 1.53
CA TYR A 507 1.07 19.82 0.79
C TYR A 507 1.58 21.09 1.49
N TYR A 508 0.71 21.80 2.22
CA TYR A 508 1.13 22.90 3.08
C TYR A 508 2.06 22.42 4.20
N ASP A 509 1.70 21.34 4.90
CA ASP A 509 2.55 20.73 5.93
C ASP A 509 3.90 20.28 5.36
N LEU A 510 3.92 19.68 4.17
CA LEU A 510 5.15 19.34 3.45
C LEU A 510 6.00 20.60 3.15
N ALA A 511 5.37 21.67 2.66
CA ALA A 511 6.07 22.92 2.37
C ALA A 511 6.71 23.50 3.65
N LEU A 512 6.01 23.43 4.78
CA LEU A 512 6.53 23.88 6.07
C LEU A 512 7.73 23.04 6.54
N ARG A 513 7.69 21.70 6.41
CA ARG A 513 8.82 20.82 6.72
C ARG A 513 10.04 21.16 5.87
N LEU A 514 9.85 21.39 4.57
CA LEU A 514 10.93 21.79 3.67
C LEU A 514 11.48 23.21 3.97
N GLY A 515 10.98 23.89 5.00
CA GLY A 515 11.43 25.22 5.41
C GLY A 515 10.82 26.37 4.60
N LEU A 516 9.91 26.07 3.65
CA LEU A 516 9.25 27.11 2.86
C LEU A 516 8.27 27.89 3.74
N ARG A 517 8.27 29.21 3.59
CA ARG A 517 7.36 30.13 4.28
C ARG A 517 6.70 31.03 3.25
N ALA A 518 5.43 31.34 3.47
CA ALA A 518 4.69 32.26 2.62
C ALA A 518 4.79 33.69 3.16
N ASP A 519 4.98 34.64 2.27
CA ASP A 519 4.83 36.08 2.51
C ASP A 519 3.41 36.57 2.23
N GLY A 520 2.59 35.72 1.60
CA GLY A 520 1.18 35.96 1.35
C GLY A 520 0.49 34.72 0.82
N VAL A 521 -0.81 34.62 1.04
CA VAL A 521 -1.59 33.45 0.64
C VAL A 521 -2.88 33.85 -0.06
N VAL A 522 -3.28 33.05 -1.04
CA VAL A 522 -4.58 33.17 -1.70
C VAL A 522 -5.11 31.78 -1.96
N GLY A 523 -6.42 31.62 -1.88
CA GLY A 523 -7.08 30.41 -2.31
C GLY A 523 -8.22 30.71 -3.24
N HIS A 524 -8.45 29.85 -4.23
CA HIS A 524 -9.53 30.05 -5.19
C HIS A 524 -10.82 29.44 -4.66
N SER A 525 -11.84 30.27 -4.41
CA SER A 525 -13.13 29.85 -3.85
C SER A 525 -12.93 29.06 -2.56
N ILE A 526 -13.13 27.74 -2.59
CA ILE A 526 -12.96 26.82 -1.46
C ILE A 526 -11.56 26.94 -0.86
N GLY A 527 -10.55 27.17 -1.70
CA GLY A 527 -9.16 27.26 -1.27
C GLY A 527 -8.92 28.41 -0.29
N GLU A 528 -9.78 29.42 -0.25
CA GLU A 528 -9.63 30.55 0.66
C GLU A 528 -9.74 30.12 2.13
N TYR A 529 -10.51 29.08 2.45
CA TYR A 529 -10.58 28.50 3.78
C TYR A 529 -9.26 27.84 4.19
N VAL A 530 -8.56 27.23 3.22
CA VAL A 530 -7.21 26.67 3.42
C VAL A 530 -6.19 27.80 3.55
N ALA A 531 -6.34 28.90 2.80
CA ALA A 531 -5.50 30.09 2.93
C ALA A 531 -5.62 30.74 4.31
N LEU A 532 -6.85 30.88 4.83
CA LEU A 532 -7.12 31.34 6.20
C LEU A 532 -6.50 30.41 7.24
N HIS A 533 -6.58 29.08 7.04
CA HIS A 533 -5.87 28.13 7.90
C HIS A 533 -4.35 28.32 7.86
N ALA A 534 -3.77 28.44 6.65
CA ALA A 534 -2.33 28.62 6.45
C ALA A 534 -1.79 29.95 7.05
N ALA A 535 -2.65 30.95 7.20
CA ALA A 535 -2.34 32.22 7.85
C ALA A 535 -2.62 32.24 9.37
N GLY A 536 -3.02 31.11 9.95
CA GLY A 536 -3.32 31.00 11.38
C GLY A 536 -4.69 31.53 11.81
N VAL A 537 -5.52 31.99 10.87
CA VAL A 537 -6.85 32.56 11.13
C VAL A 537 -7.85 31.50 11.59
N LEU A 538 -7.77 30.31 10.99
CA LEU A 538 -8.61 29.15 11.32
C LEU A 538 -7.73 28.00 11.82
N SER A 539 -8.17 27.33 12.89
CA SER A 539 -7.62 26.01 13.22
C SER A 539 -7.96 24.99 12.12
N ARG A 540 -7.20 23.89 12.07
CA ARG A 540 -7.44 22.80 11.10
C ARG A 540 -8.86 22.23 11.23
N GLU A 541 -9.33 22.02 12.46
CA GLU A 541 -10.68 21.54 12.75
C GLU A 541 -11.77 22.49 12.22
N GLN A 542 -11.63 23.80 12.48
CA GLN A 542 -12.57 24.80 12.01
C GLN A 542 -12.59 24.90 10.49
N MET A 543 -11.41 24.86 9.85
CA MET A 543 -11.30 24.87 8.40
C MET A 543 -12.09 23.69 7.78
N PHE A 544 -11.90 22.47 8.27
CA PHE A 544 -12.67 21.32 7.76
C PHE A 544 -14.16 21.40 8.07
N THR A 545 -14.54 21.84 9.28
CA THR A 545 -15.95 22.00 9.68
C THR A 545 -16.66 23.00 8.77
N LEU A 546 -16.03 24.14 8.49
CA LEU A 546 -16.58 25.18 7.63
C LEU A 546 -16.63 24.75 6.17
N ILE A 547 -15.59 24.06 5.67
CA ILE A 547 -15.57 23.54 4.29
C ILE A 547 -16.63 22.45 4.09
N GLU A 548 -16.80 21.53 5.05
CA GLU A 548 -17.87 20.52 5.02
C GLU A 548 -19.23 21.21 4.98
N THR A 549 -19.46 22.15 5.91
CA THR A 549 -20.75 22.86 6.03
C THR A 549 -21.07 23.61 4.74
N ARG A 550 -20.06 24.29 4.16
CA ARG A 550 -20.17 24.98 2.87
C ARG A 550 -20.49 24.01 1.74
N GLY A 551 -19.76 22.91 1.62
CA GLY A 551 -19.96 21.89 0.60
C GLY A 551 -21.36 21.27 0.66
N ARG A 552 -21.81 20.92 1.87
CA ARG A 552 -23.15 20.36 2.13
C ARG A 552 -24.25 21.34 1.76
N THR A 553 -24.17 22.55 2.28
CA THR A 553 -25.12 23.64 2.02
C THR A 553 -25.24 23.92 0.52
N MET A 554 -24.11 23.94 -0.19
CA MET A 554 -24.10 24.16 -1.63
C MET A 554 -24.70 22.98 -2.41
N ALA A 555 -24.44 21.74 -1.99
CA ALA A 555 -24.98 20.55 -2.63
C ALA A 555 -26.50 20.43 -2.44
N GLU A 556 -27.00 20.72 -1.23
CA GLU A 556 -28.43 20.74 -0.90
C GLU A 556 -29.15 21.81 -1.73
N ALA A 557 -28.66 23.05 -1.74
CA ALA A 557 -29.27 24.14 -2.49
C ALA A 557 -29.32 23.90 -4.01
N ALA A 558 -28.26 23.28 -4.55
CA ALA A 558 -28.19 22.93 -5.96
C ALA A 558 -29.21 21.85 -6.37
N ALA A 559 -29.68 21.02 -5.43
CA ALA A 559 -30.72 20.03 -5.70
C ALA A 559 -32.12 20.68 -5.85
N ASP A 560 -32.36 21.80 -5.16
CA ASP A 560 -33.67 22.47 -5.11
C ASP A 560 -33.89 23.47 -6.25
N LYS A 561 -32.83 24.21 -6.65
CA LYS A 561 -32.91 25.25 -7.68
C LYS A 561 -31.92 24.98 -8.82
N PRO A 562 -32.39 24.73 -10.06
CA PRO A 562 -31.49 24.48 -11.18
C PRO A 562 -30.73 25.76 -11.54
N GLY A 563 -29.43 25.76 -11.29
CA GLY A 563 -28.48 26.77 -11.73
C GLY A 563 -27.31 26.13 -12.47
N THR A 564 -26.63 26.89 -13.32
CA THR A 564 -25.44 26.41 -14.03
C THR A 564 -24.38 27.50 -14.12
N MET A 565 -23.21 27.13 -14.65
CA MET A 565 -22.10 28.05 -14.87
C MET A 565 -21.52 27.87 -16.27
N ALA A 566 -20.91 28.92 -16.81
CA ALA A 566 -20.25 28.88 -18.11
C ALA A 566 -18.91 29.60 -18.10
N ALA A 567 -17.86 28.99 -18.63
CA ALA A 567 -16.60 29.68 -18.89
C ALA A 567 -16.70 30.46 -20.20
N VAL A 568 -16.33 31.74 -20.16
CA VAL A 568 -16.34 32.66 -21.28
C VAL A 568 -14.94 33.21 -21.51
N LYS A 569 -14.46 33.13 -22.76
CA LYS A 569 -13.18 33.70 -23.17
C LYS A 569 -13.38 35.16 -23.60
N LEU A 570 -13.50 36.06 -22.63
CA LEU A 570 -13.65 37.50 -22.85
C LEU A 570 -13.17 38.28 -21.62
N GLU A 571 -12.70 39.51 -21.84
CA GLU A 571 -12.37 40.47 -20.78
C GLU A 571 -13.61 40.83 -19.97
N ARG A 572 -13.47 40.93 -18.64
CA ARG A 572 -14.58 41.18 -17.72
C ARG A 572 -15.36 42.44 -18.08
N GLU A 573 -14.66 43.52 -18.41
CA GLU A 573 -15.22 44.84 -18.71
C GLU A 573 -16.05 44.82 -20.00
N LYS A 574 -15.70 43.93 -20.95
CA LYS A 574 -16.45 43.72 -22.19
C LYS A 574 -17.61 42.73 -22.01
N LEU A 575 -17.47 41.78 -21.09
CA LEU A 575 -18.49 40.78 -20.81
C LEU A 575 -19.65 41.34 -19.99
N GLN A 576 -19.38 42.22 -19.02
CA GLN A 576 -20.38 42.74 -18.10
C GLN A 576 -21.60 43.36 -18.82
N PRO A 577 -21.46 44.28 -19.79
CA PRO A 577 -22.60 44.87 -20.50
C PRO A 577 -23.38 43.85 -21.35
N LEU A 578 -22.72 42.77 -21.80
CA LEU A 578 -23.32 41.74 -22.65
C LEU A 578 -24.19 40.76 -21.87
N ILE A 579 -24.07 40.73 -20.54
CA ILE A 579 -24.84 39.80 -19.71
C ILE A 579 -25.96 40.47 -18.91
N GLU A 580 -26.00 41.82 -18.88
CA GLU A 580 -27.00 42.60 -18.13
C GLU A 580 -28.43 42.35 -18.58
N GLU A 581 -28.64 41.94 -19.85
CA GLU A 581 -29.97 41.60 -20.37
C GLU A 581 -30.51 40.25 -19.83
N PHE A 582 -29.66 39.41 -19.22
CA PHE A 582 -30.06 38.11 -18.69
C PHE A 582 -30.27 38.16 -17.18
N GLU A 583 -31.53 38.13 -16.76
CA GLU A 583 -31.91 38.20 -15.35
C GLU A 583 -31.25 37.09 -14.52
N GLY A 584 -30.61 37.49 -13.42
CA GLY A 584 -29.95 36.57 -12.48
C GLY A 584 -28.62 35.98 -12.95
N VAL A 585 -28.10 36.36 -14.12
CA VAL A 585 -26.77 35.96 -14.60
C VAL A 585 -25.72 36.96 -14.11
N VAL A 586 -24.69 36.46 -13.41
CA VAL A 586 -23.59 37.25 -12.85
C VAL A 586 -22.24 36.68 -13.25
N ILE A 587 -21.18 37.49 -13.16
CA ILE A 587 -19.80 37.00 -13.25
C ILE A 587 -19.39 36.47 -11.88
N ALA A 588 -19.36 35.14 -11.74
CA ALA A 588 -18.97 34.43 -10.52
C ALA A 588 -17.46 34.34 -10.32
N ASN A 589 -16.68 34.33 -11.40
CA ASN A 589 -15.23 34.27 -11.31
C ASN A 589 -14.57 35.11 -12.39
N HIS A 590 -13.55 35.86 -12.00
CA HIS A 590 -12.58 36.51 -12.87
C HIS A 590 -11.23 35.81 -12.69
N ASN A 591 -10.99 34.78 -13.51
CA ASN A 591 -9.89 33.82 -13.34
C ASN A 591 -8.62 34.21 -14.08
N ALA A 592 -8.75 34.87 -15.22
CA ALA A 592 -7.64 35.39 -16.02
C ALA A 592 -8.13 36.60 -16.83
N PRO A 593 -7.24 37.43 -17.40
CA PRO A 593 -7.64 38.65 -18.11
C PRO A 593 -8.65 38.42 -19.25
N GLN A 594 -8.61 37.25 -19.87
CA GLN A 594 -9.57 36.84 -20.92
C GLN A 594 -10.42 35.64 -20.50
N GLN A 595 -10.54 35.33 -19.22
CA GLN A 595 -11.32 34.19 -18.74
C GLN A 595 -12.20 34.58 -17.55
N SER A 596 -13.49 34.65 -17.80
CA SER A 596 -14.53 34.86 -16.79
C SER A 596 -15.47 33.66 -16.72
N VAL A 597 -16.16 33.48 -15.60
CA VAL A 597 -17.17 32.44 -15.41
C VAL A 597 -18.50 33.10 -15.08
N LEU A 598 -19.51 32.82 -15.90
CA LEU A 598 -20.90 33.20 -15.65
C LEU A 598 -21.56 32.20 -14.71
N SER A 599 -22.51 32.68 -13.91
CA SER A 599 -23.30 31.89 -12.98
C SER A 599 -24.71 32.45 -12.87
N GLY A 600 -25.73 31.58 -12.87
CA GLY A 600 -27.12 32.00 -12.75
C GLY A 600 -28.10 30.87 -13.08
N PRO A 601 -29.40 31.20 -13.25
CA PRO A 601 -30.42 30.25 -13.71
C PRO A 601 -30.01 29.56 -15.01
N VAL A 602 -30.35 28.27 -15.17
CA VAL A 602 -29.96 27.47 -16.34
C VAL A 602 -30.33 28.18 -17.65
N ASP A 603 -31.60 28.56 -17.79
CA ASP A 603 -32.11 29.18 -19.01
C ASP A 603 -31.39 30.51 -19.33
N GLY A 604 -31.10 31.31 -18.30
CA GLY A 604 -30.40 32.59 -18.45
C GLY A 604 -28.95 32.40 -18.90
N VAL A 605 -28.21 31.47 -18.29
CA VAL A 605 -26.82 31.19 -18.65
C VAL A 605 -26.74 30.55 -20.04
N GLU A 606 -27.65 29.65 -20.38
CA GLU A 606 -27.71 29.04 -21.72
C GLU A 606 -28.01 30.07 -22.82
N ALA A 607 -28.94 31.00 -22.55
CA ALA A 607 -29.25 32.11 -23.45
C ALA A 607 -28.04 33.04 -23.62
N ALA A 608 -27.35 33.40 -22.53
CA ALA A 608 -26.12 34.18 -22.57
C ALA A 608 -25.01 33.48 -23.37
N VAL A 609 -24.79 32.18 -23.14
CA VAL A 609 -23.82 31.38 -23.91
C VAL A 609 -24.16 31.36 -25.39
N LYS A 610 -25.44 31.21 -25.75
CA LYS A 610 -25.88 31.23 -27.14
C LYS A 610 -25.60 32.59 -27.77
N LYS A 611 -26.01 33.69 -27.12
CA LYS A 611 -25.78 35.05 -27.61
C LYS A 611 -24.29 35.35 -27.82
N LEU A 612 -23.45 35.01 -26.83
CA LEU A 612 -22.01 35.20 -26.91
C LEU A 612 -21.39 34.42 -28.07
N LYS A 613 -21.86 33.19 -28.34
CA LYS A 613 -21.41 32.41 -29.52
C LYS A 613 -21.88 33.02 -30.83
N ASP A 614 -23.13 33.49 -30.88
CA ASP A 614 -23.70 34.17 -32.05
C ASP A 614 -22.91 35.46 -32.36
N ASP A 615 -22.38 36.13 -31.34
CA ASP A 615 -21.49 37.30 -31.44
C ASP A 615 -20.01 36.95 -31.72
N GLY A 616 -19.68 35.66 -31.88
CA GLY A 616 -18.34 35.17 -32.23
C GLY A 616 -17.39 34.92 -31.05
N PHE A 617 -17.85 35.00 -29.80
CA PHE A 617 -17.05 34.70 -28.61
C PHE A 617 -17.06 33.19 -28.27
N THR A 618 -16.01 32.74 -27.57
CA THR A 618 -15.96 31.37 -27.04
C THR A 618 -16.63 31.31 -25.67
N ALA A 619 -17.74 30.57 -25.56
CA ALA A 619 -18.43 30.30 -24.30
C ALA A 619 -18.75 28.80 -24.17
N LYS A 620 -18.53 28.21 -22.99
CA LYS A 620 -18.74 26.78 -22.73
C LYS A 620 -19.37 26.55 -21.36
N LEU A 621 -20.49 25.81 -21.34
CA LEU A 621 -21.10 25.34 -20.09
C LEU A 621 -20.13 24.46 -19.30
N LEU A 622 -20.13 24.64 -17.98
CA LEU A 622 -19.36 23.86 -17.04
C LEU A 622 -20.21 22.73 -16.46
N VAL A 623 -19.59 21.59 -16.22
CA VAL A 623 -20.24 20.47 -15.53
C VAL A 623 -20.11 20.72 -14.03
N VAL A 624 -21.08 21.46 -13.48
CA VAL A 624 -21.16 21.83 -12.07
C VAL A 624 -22.54 21.46 -11.51
N ALA A 625 -22.63 21.31 -10.20
CA ALA A 625 -23.90 20.97 -9.55
C ALA A 625 -24.87 22.16 -9.52
N GLY A 626 -24.37 23.40 -9.51
CA GLY A 626 -25.21 24.59 -9.42
C GLY A 626 -24.49 25.88 -9.81
N ALA A 627 -25.21 27.00 -9.72
CA ALA A 627 -24.75 28.35 -10.02
C ALA A 627 -24.04 29.02 -8.84
N PHE A 628 -22.84 28.55 -8.50
CA PHE A 628 -22.09 29.07 -7.35
C PHE A 628 -21.76 30.57 -7.50
N HIS A 629 -21.63 31.30 -6.37
CA HIS A 629 -21.36 32.74 -6.35
C HIS A 629 -22.43 33.58 -7.06
N SER A 630 -23.70 33.23 -6.81
CA SER A 630 -24.88 33.95 -7.31
C SER A 630 -25.96 34.06 -6.24
N SER A 631 -26.93 34.96 -6.46
CA SER A 631 -28.07 35.17 -5.55
C SER A 631 -28.94 33.92 -5.34
N LEU A 632 -28.81 32.89 -6.18
CA LEU A 632 -29.52 31.63 -6.00
C LEU A 632 -29.18 30.93 -4.67
N PHE A 633 -28.03 31.24 -4.08
CA PHE A 633 -27.56 30.69 -2.80
C PHE A 633 -27.85 31.58 -1.58
N GLU A 634 -28.49 32.73 -1.75
CA GLU A 634 -28.71 33.70 -0.66
C GLU A 634 -29.56 33.13 0.48
N GLN A 635 -30.59 32.35 0.14
CA GLN A 635 -31.45 31.69 1.13
C GLN A 635 -30.78 30.47 1.77
N SER A 636 -29.83 29.84 1.07
CA SER A 636 -29.16 28.64 1.56
C SER A 636 -27.91 28.93 2.36
N GLN A 637 -27.30 30.12 2.30
CA GLN A 637 -26.06 30.42 3.04
C GLN A 637 -26.19 30.39 4.56
N LYS A 638 -27.41 30.42 5.12
CA LYS A 638 -27.66 30.58 6.55
C LYS A 638 -26.87 29.61 7.45
N PRO A 639 -26.85 28.28 7.21
CA PRO A 639 -26.10 27.35 8.05
C PRO A 639 -24.59 27.62 8.02
N LEU A 640 -24.06 28.03 6.86
CA LEU A 640 -22.65 28.40 6.72
C LEU A 640 -22.34 29.69 7.49
N VAL A 641 -23.19 30.72 7.38
CA VAL A 641 -23.02 31.97 8.12
C VAL A 641 -23.04 31.72 9.63
N GLU A 642 -23.99 30.91 10.12
CA GLU A 642 -24.05 30.53 11.53
C GLU A 642 -22.77 29.81 11.99
N ALA A 643 -22.25 28.88 11.18
CA ALA A 643 -21.00 28.19 11.48
C ALA A 643 -19.78 29.14 11.49
N ILE A 644 -19.69 30.09 10.54
CA ILE A 644 -18.62 31.10 10.49
C ILE A 644 -18.67 32.00 11.73
N GLN A 645 -19.87 32.43 12.12
CA GLN A 645 -20.05 33.29 13.29
C GLN A 645 -19.70 32.57 14.60
N ALA A 646 -19.96 31.26 14.67
CA ALA A 646 -19.58 30.41 15.80
C ALA A 646 -18.08 30.06 15.84
N ALA A 647 -17.37 30.08 14.71
CA ALA A 647 -15.95 29.75 14.65
C ALA A 647 -15.10 30.73 15.48
N THR A 648 -14.01 30.25 16.08
CA THR A 648 -12.99 31.11 16.66
C THR A 648 -12.05 31.53 15.54
N VAL A 649 -11.87 32.84 15.37
CA VAL A 649 -11.07 33.43 14.30
C VAL A 649 -9.97 34.25 14.95
N ALA A 650 -8.73 34.05 14.50
CA ALA A 650 -7.57 34.81 14.95
C ALA A 650 -7.15 35.88 13.92
N GLU A 651 -6.31 36.82 14.34
CA GLU A 651 -5.66 37.77 13.43
C GLU A 651 -4.74 37.02 12.45
N PRO A 652 -4.72 37.37 11.15
CA PRO A 652 -3.84 36.74 10.18
C PRO A 652 -2.37 37.01 10.49
N LEU A 653 -1.56 35.96 10.56
CA LEU A 653 -0.10 36.05 10.74
C LEU A 653 0.63 36.52 9.47
N ILE A 654 0.00 36.29 8.32
CA ILE A 654 0.47 36.70 7.00
C ILE A 654 -0.73 37.18 6.16
N PRO A 655 -0.53 38.05 5.16
CA PRO A 655 -1.62 38.56 4.32
C PRO A 655 -2.37 37.43 3.60
N VAL A 656 -3.70 37.40 3.79
CA VAL A 656 -4.62 36.54 3.04
C VAL A 656 -5.34 37.41 2.02
N TYR A 657 -5.09 37.23 0.73
CA TYR A 657 -5.70 38.04 -0.33
C TYR A 657 -7.10 37.53 -0.65
N SER A 658 -8.11 38.36 -0.40
CA SER A 658 -9.49 37.96 -0.50
C SER A 658 -9.95 37.80 -1.94
N ASN A 659 -10.79 36.81 -2.17
CA ASN A 659 -11.50 36.56 -3.41
C ASN A 659 -12.46 37.69 -3.77
N LYS A 660 -12.96 38.44 -2.79
CA LYS A 660 -13.98 39.48 -3.02
C LYS A 660 -13.49 40.61 -3.93
N ASP A 661 -12.27 41.08 -3.71
CA ASP A 661 -11.72 42.26 -4.39
C ASP A 661 -10.19 42.21 -4.59
N GLY A 662 -9.53 41.16 -4.10
CA GLY A 662 -8.07 41.01 -4.15
C GLY A 662 -7.33 41.71 -3.02
N SER A 663 -8.01 42.45 -2.14
CA SER A 663 -7.36 43.10 -0.99
C SER A 663 -7.10 42.10 0.15
N PRO A 664 -6.08 42.32 1.00
CA PRO A 664 -5.87 41.51 2.18
C PRO A 664 -7.06 41.56 3.15
N TYR A 665 -7.37 40.42 3.79
CA TYR A 665 -8.33 40.38 4.91
C TYR A 665 -7.93 41.37 6.02
N PRO A 666 -8.91 41.97 6.72
CA PRO A 666 -8.64 42.84 7.87
C PRO A 666 -8.01 42.06 9.03
N SER A 667 -7.40 42.78 9.98
CA SER A 667 -6.84 42.17 11.20
C SER A 667 -7.91 41.86 12.26
N ASP A 668 -9.02 42.59 12.27
CA ASP A 668 -10.11 42.40 13.23
C ASP A 668 -10.89 41.10 12.96
N PRO A 669 -10.93 40.15 13.92
CA PRO A 669 -11.66 38.89 13.75
C PRO A 669 -13.15 39.03 13.43
N ALA A 670 -13.83 40.08 13.93
CA ALA A 670 -15.24 40.31 13.61
C ALA A 670 -15.41 40.71 12.14
N ALA A 671 -14.59 41.65 11.65
CA ALA A 671 -14.56 42.02 10.25
C ALA A 671 -14.20 40.84 9.31
N ILE A 672 -13.30 39.94 9.73
CA ILE A 672 -12.98 38.72 8.98
C ILE A 672 -14.21 37.83 8.85
N LYS A 673 -14.94 37.59 9.95
CA LYS A 673 -16.17 36.78 9.95
C LYS A 673 -17.25 37.37 9.06
N ASP A 674 -17.44 38.68 9.12
CA ASP A 674 -18.44 39.39 8.31
C ASP A 674 -18.12 39.28 6.81
N GLN A 675 -16.84 39.47 6.45
CA GLN A 675 -16.38 39.29 5.07
C GLN A 675 -16.54 37.84 4.59
N LEU A 676 -16.13 36.86 5.41
CA LEU A 676 -16.24 35.44 5.07
C LEU A 676 -17.69 34.96 4.97
N SER A 677 -18.60 35.55 5.76
CA SER A 677 -20.03 35.25 5.71
C SER A 677 -20.64 35.59 4.35
N GLY A 678 -20.14 36.63 3.66
CA GLY A 678 -20.55 36.99 2.30
C GLY A 678 -19.84 36.22 1.19
N HIS A 679 -18.86 35.37 1.53
CA HIS A 679 -17.97 34.71 0.55
C HIS A 679 -18.72 33.89 -0.50
N LEU A 680 -19.77 33.17 -0.09
CA LEU A 680 -20.54 32.28 -0.95
C LEU A 680 -21.26 33.01 -2.10
N LEU A 681 -21.54 34.30 -1.91
CA LEU A 681 -22.28 35.14 -2.86
C LEU A 681 -21.37 36.11 -3.62
N SER A 682 -20.12 36.24 -3.18
CA SER A 682 -19.19 37.21 -3.75
C SER A 682 -18.49 36.61 -4.97
N SER A 683 -18.20 37.44 -5.97
CA SER A 683 -17.39 37.01 -7.12
C SER A 683 -15.98 36.66 -6.66
N VAL A 684 -15.33 35.73 -7.37
CA VAL A 684 -13.91 35.38 -7.16
C VAL A 684 -13.03 36.20 -8.09
N GLU A 685 -12.48 37.30 -7.58
CA GLU A 685 -11.58 38.25 -8.24
C GLU A 685 -10.11 37.79 -8.20
N PHE A 686 -9.83 36.60 -8.74
CA PHE A 686 -8.49 36.00 -8.72
C PHE A 686 -7.44 36.85 -9.47
N VAL A 687 -7.84 37.51 -10.57
CA VAL A 687 -6.96 38.46 -11.29
C VAL A 687 -6.48 39.57 -10.36
N SER A 688 -7.37 40.15 -9.58
CA SER A 688 -7.07 41.24 -8.65
C SER A 688 -6.15 40.76 -7.54
N ALA A 689 -6.44 39.58 -6.94
CA ALA A 689 -5.61 39.01 -5.89
C ALA A 689 -4.16 38.74 -6.35
N ILE A 690 -3.96 38.13 -7.52
CA ILE A 690 -2.61 37.86 -8.05
C ILE A 690 -1.85 39.16 -8.39
N LYS A 691 -2.52 40.16 -8.95
CA LYS A 691 -1.91 41.47 -9.21
C LYS A 691 -1.51 42.17 -7.91
N ALA A 692 -2.34 42.09 -6.87
CA ALA A 692 -2.04 42.64 -5.55
C ALA A 692 -0.84 41.93 -4.91
N MET A 693 -0.82 40.59 -4.91
CA MET A 693 0.33 39.80 -4.46
C MET A 693 1.63 40.19 -5.17
N TYR A 694 1.58 40.34 -6.49
CA TYR A 694 2.75 40.77 -7.27
C TYR A 694 3.16 42.21 -6.93
N ALA A 695 2.20 43.13 -6.73
CA ALA A 695 2.49 44.50 -6.29
C ALA A 695 3.17 44.54 -4.91
N ASP A 696 2.82 43.62 -4.01
CA ASP A 696 3.41 43.48 -2.67
C ASP A 696 4.79 42.78 -2.66
N GLY A 697 5.30 42.46 -3.85
CA GLY A 697 6.65 41.95 -4.08
C GLY A 697 6.74 40.43 -4.19
N ILE A 698 5.62 39.69 -4.18
CA ILE A 698 5.64 38.24 -4.38
C ILE A 698 6.11 37.94 -5.81
N ARG A 699 7.10 37.05 -5.93
CA ARG A 699 7.69 36.63 -7.21
C ARG A 699 7.65 35.12 -7.42
N LEU A 700 7.56 34.34 -6.34
CA LEU A 700 7.46 32.89 -6.42
C LEU A 700 6.07 32.43 -5.97
N PHE A 701 5.26 31.97 -6.91
CA PHE A 701 3.89 31.49 -6.65
C PHE A 701 3.87 29.96 -6.59
N VAL A 702 3.44 29.40 -5.46
CA VAL A 702 3.51 27.96 -5.18
C VAL A 702 2.09 27.40 -4.98
N GLU A 703 1.63 26.59 -5.93
CA GLU A 703 0.34 25.91 -5.85
C GLU A 703 0.43 24.64 -5.01
N LEU A 704 -0.34 24.62 -3.92
CA LEU A 704 -0.40 23.56 -2.92
C LEU A 704 -1.74 22.84 -3.04
N GLY A 705 -1.79 21.83 -3.91
CA GLY A 705 -2.97 21.05 -4.19
C GLY A 705 -2.84 20.29 -5.52
N PRO A 706 -3.90 19.59 -5.96
CA PRO A 706 -3.85 18.78 -7.16
C PRO A 706 -3.77 19.62 -8.44
N LYS A 707 -3.05 19.11 -9.44
CA LYS A 707 -2.85 19.75 -10.76
C LYS A 707 -2.09 21.09 -10.65
N ASN A 708 -2.06 21.85 -11.76
CA ASN A 708 -1.39 23.14 -11.89
C ASN A 708 -2.35 24.17 -12.51
N ILE A 709 -3.54 24.33 -11.90
CA ILE A 709 -4.58 25.20 -12.44
C ILE A 709 -4.24 26.65 -12.11
N LEU A 710 -4.00 26.95 -10.83
CA LEU A 710 -3.74 28.32 -10.38
C LEU A 710 -2.40 28.85 -10.88
N GLY A 711 -1.37 28.03 -10.98
CA GLY A 711 -0.10 28.40 -11.60
C GLY A 711 -0.28 28.76 -13.08
N SER A 712 -1.10 28.01 -13.81
CA SER A 712 -1.41 28.33 -15.22
C SER A 712 -2.22 29.61 -15.38
N LEU A 713 -3.13 29.92 -14.46
CA LEU A 713 -3.88 31.18 -14.44
C LEU A 713 -2.97 32.36 -14.07
N THR A 714 -2.12 32.20 -13.06
CA THR A 714 -1.14 33.20 -12.62
C THR A 714 -0.23 33.62 -13.77
N LYS A 715 0.27 32.67 -14.57
CA LYS A 715 1.06 32.96 -15.78
C LYS A 715 0.30 33.82 -16.79
N GLN A 716 -1.00 33.60 -16.95
CA GLN A 716 -1.82 34.39 -17.88
C GLN A 716 -2.07 35.81 -17.33
N ILE A 717 -2.30 35.92 -16.01
CA ILE A 717 -2.53 37.20 -15.33
C ILE A 717 -1.29 38.10 -15.43
N LEU A 718 -0.10 37.51 -15.22
CA LEU A 718 1.18 38.21 -15.18
C LEU A 718 1.95 38.14 -16.50
N ALA A 719 1.31 37.81 -17.63
CA ALA A 719 2.00 37.60 -18.91
C ALA A 719 2.78 38.83 -19.42
N GLY A 720 2.45 40.03 -18.95
CA GLY A 720 3.18 41.27 -19.25
C GLY A 720 4.22 41.67 -18.19
N GLU A 721 4.27 40.96 -17.07
CA GLU A 721 5.20 41.20 -15.98
C GLU A 721 6.49 40.40 -16.16
N LYS A 722 7.57 40.84 -15.52
CA LYS A 722 8.86 40.15 -15.51
C LYS A 722 9.10 39.47 -14.16
N ASP A 723 10.07 38.56 -14.14
CA ASP A 723 10.70 38.08 -12.90
C ASP A 723 9.79 37.32 -11.92
N PHE A 724 8.78 36.59 -12.40
CA PHE A 724 8.00 35.68 -11.56
C PHE A 724 8.12 34.22 -12.01
N THR A 725 7.93 33.30 -11.06
CA THR A 725 7.92 31.85 -11.30
C THR A 725 6.70 31.24 -10.63
N THR A 726 6.10 30.25 -11.29
CA THR A 726 5.02 29.44 -10.70
C THR A 726 5.47 27.99 -10.55
N VAL A 727 5.27 27.38 -9.39
CA VAL A 727 5.58 25.98 -9.12
C VAL A 727 4.32 25.30 -8.57
N SER A 728 4.08 24.04 -8.92
CA SER A 728 2.98 23.23 -8.36
C SER A 728 3.55 21.91 -7.84
N PHE A 729 3.17 21.54 -6.61
CA PHE A 729 3.65 20.31 -5.97
C PHE A 729 3.10 19.05 -6.64
N ASP A 730 1.87 19.08 -7.14
CA ASP A 730 1.19 17.91 -7.70
C ASP A 730 0.71 18.10 -9.14
N ALA A 731 1.49 18.83 -9.94
CA ALA A 731 1.17 19.09 -11.34
C ALA A 731 0.95 17.79 -12.15
N SER A 732 1.66 16.71 -11.82
CA SER A 732 1.59 15.42 -12.51
C SER A 732 0.89 14.31 -11.74
N GLY A 733 0.42 14.54 -10.51
CA GLY A 733 -0.24 13.50 -9.70
C GLY A 733 0.71 12.42 -9.15
N THR A 734 2.02 12.67 -9.14
CA THR A 734 3.06 11.66 -8.87
C THR A 734 4.18 12.21 -8.00
N MET A 735 4.93 11.33 -7.33
CA MET A 735 6.08 11.73 -6.51
C MET A 735 7.15 12.43 -7.35
N LYS A 736 7.28 12.05 -8.63
CA LYS A 736 8.13 12.76 -9.59
C LYS A 736 7.75 14.24 -9.72
N GLY A 737 6.45 14.55 -9.69
CA GLY A 737 5.94 15.92 -9.71
C GLY A 737 6.42 16.72 -8.50
N VAL A 738 6.28 16.15 -7.31
CA VAL A 738 6.75 16.76 -6.05
C VAL A 738 8.25 17.03 -6.09
N LEU A 739 9.06 16.04 -6.49
CA LEU A 739 10.52 16.21 -6.60
C LEU A 739 10.92 17.29 -7.61
N LYS A 740 10.22 17.37 -8.73
CA LYS A 740 10.42 18.44 -9.72
C LYS A 740 10.03 19.80 -9.18
N ALA A 741 8.96 19.88 -8.39
CA ALA A 741 8.56 21.11 -7.73
C ALA A 741 9.66 21.58 -6.77
N THR A 742 10.19 20.69 -5.93
CA THR A 742 11.34 20.97 -5.05
C THR A 742 12.56 21.46 -5.84
N ALA A 743 12.89 20.82 -6.97
CA ALA A 743 13.98 21.24 -7.84
C ALA A 743 13.76 22.65 -8.43
N GLN A 744 12.54 22.95 -8.86
CA GLN A 744 12.17 24.26 -9.40
C GLN A 744 12.22 25.36 -8.34
N LEU A 745 11.75 25.07 -7.13
CA LEU A 745 11.84 25.98 -5.99
C LEU A 745 13.29 26.33 -5.67
N ALA A 746 14.16 25.32 -5.55
CA ALA A 746 15.58 25.53 -5.28
C ALA A 746 16.25 26.39 -6.37
N ALA A 747 15.97 26.10 -7.64
CA ALA A 747 16.49 26.86 -8.77
C ALA A 747 15.97 28.30 -8.83
N ALA A 748 14.75 28.54 -8.34
CA ALA A 748 14.15 29.87 -8.24
C ALA A 748 14.64 30.69 -7.03
N GLY A 749 15.55 30.15 -6.21
CA GLY A 749 16.10 30.84 -5.04
C GLY A 749 15.24 30.75 -3.78
N ALA A 750 14.22 29.87 -3.76
CA ALA A 750 13.44 29.63 -2.56
C ALA A 750 14.35 29.09 -1.43
N HIS A 751 14.19 29.61 -0.23
CA HIS A 751 14.87 29.08 0.94
C HIS A 751 14.20 27.78 1.40
N ILE A 752 14.68 26.65 0.87
CA ILE A 752 14.22 25.31 1.25
C ILE A 752 15.39 24.46 1.75
N SER A 753 15.12 23.56 2.69
CA SER A 753 16.07 22.52 3.08
C SER A 753 15.82 21.27 2.25
N LEU A 754 16.78 20.95 1.39
CA LEU A 754 16.73 19.79 0.51
C LEU A 754 16.97 18.50 1.29
N SER A 755 17.75 18.54 2.37
CA SER A 755 18.01 17.38 3.20
C SER A 755 16.76 16.94 3.98
N GLU A 756 15.91 17.89 4.39
CA GLU A 756 14.62 17.60 5.04
C GLU A 756 13.68 16.76 4.17
N LEU A 757 13.79 16.79 2.83
CA LEU A 757 13.03 15.89 1.94
C LEU A 757 13.25 14.40 2.27
N TYR A 758 14.41 14.07 2.84
CA TYR A 758 14.82 12.71 3.21
C TYR A 758 14.56 12.37 4.68
N GLU A 759 13.94 13.27 5.45
CA GLU A 759 13.52 13.00 6.82
C GLU A 759 12.67 11.71 6.88
N ASN A 760 12.86 10.92 7.92
CA ASN A 760 12.22 9.62 8.14
C ASN A 760 12.58 8.53 7.09
N ARG A 761 13.54 8.78 6.18
CA ARG A 761 14.11 7.74 5.31
C ARG A 761 15.37 7.13 5.91
N ASP A 762 15.59 5.83 5.69
CA ASP A 762 16.86 5.16 6.04
C ASP A 762 17.97 5.58 5.05
N VAL A 763 18.50 6.78 5.27
CA VAL A 763 19.58 7.37 4.49
C VAL A 763 20.85 7.48 5.34
N ARG A 764 22.00 7.41 4.68
CA ARG A 764 23.31 7.63 5.30
C ARG A 764 24.10 8.63 4.48
N ALA A 765 24.80 9.55 5.15
CA ALA A 765 25.73 10.45 4.48
C ALA A 765 26.95 9.66 3.97
N ILE A 766 27.29 9.84 2.70
CA ILE A 766 28.44 9.22 2.04
C ILE A 766 29.37 10.30 1.47
N ASN A 767 30.66 9.98 1.34
CA ASN A 767 31.62 10.89 0.72
C ASN A 767 31.51 10.83 -0.80
N VAL A 768 30.82 11.82 -1.39
CA VAL A 768 30.60 11.96 -2.85
C VAL A 768 31.93 12.05 -3.63
N GLY A 769 32.97 12.65 -3.05
CA GLY A 769 34.31 12.71 -3.66
C GLY A 769 35.05 11.37 -3.71
N GLN A 770 34.53 10.34 -3.03
CA GLN A 770 35.11 8.99 -2.99
C GLN A 770 34.15 7.91 -3.50
N LEU A 771 33.19 8.27 -4.37
CA LEU A 771 32.23 7.32 -4.94
C LEU A 771 32.90 6.11 -5.62
N ILE A 772 34.05 6.29 -6.28
CA ILE A 772 34.76 5.15 -6.89
C ILE A 772 35.24 4.11 -5.87
N LYS A 773 35.37 4.49 -4.59
CA LYS A 773 35.68 3.58 -3.47
C LYS A 773 34.41 2.95 -2.88
N THR A 774 33.22 3.46 -3.20
CA THR A 774 31.97 2.82 -2.79
C THR A 774 31.83 1.51 -3.54
N LYS A 775 32.07 0.42 -2.81
CA LYS A 775 31.75 -0.92 -3.29
C LYS A 775 30.24 -1.13 -3.15
N PRO A 776 29.64 -2.04 -3.93
CA PRO A 776 28.31 -2.55 -3.60
C PRO A 776 28.28 -2.90 -2.11
N GLU A 777 27.17 -2.65 -1.42
CA GLU A 777 27.04 -3.15 -0.05
C GLU A 777 27.37 -4.65 -0.09
N PRO A 778 28.41 -5.08 0.65
CA PRO A 778 28.68 -6.50 0.74
C PRO A 778 27.40 -7.14 1.27
N LEU A 779 27.06 -8.31 0.75
CA LEU A 779 25.98 -9.07 1.36
C LEU A 779 26.30 -9.18 2.86
N PRO A 780 25.30 -9.04 3.74
CA PRO A 780 25.50 -9.24 5.17
C PRO A 780 26.36 -10.49 5.43
N LYS A 781 27.20 -10.47 6.49
CA LYS A 781 27.97 -11.67 6.86
C LYS A 781 27.08 -12.89 7.15
N THR A 782 25.79 -12.64 7.35
CA THR A 782 24.71 -13.61 7.52
C THR A 782 24.10 -14.11 6.21
N SER A 783 24.56 -13.62 5.05
CA SER A 783 24.05 -14.06 3.74
C SER A 783 24.71 -15.35 3.28
N TRP A 784 23.86 -16.25 2.80
CA TRP A 784 24.24 -17.54 2.28
C TRP A 784 23.81 -17.64 0.81
N LEU A 785 24.71 -18.14 -0.02
CA LEU A 785 24.45 -18.53 -1.40
C LEU A 785 24.05 -19.99 -1.40
N VAL A 786 22.86 -20.29 -1.88
CA VAL A 786 22.32 -21.65 -1.98
C VAL A 786 22.35 -22.09 -3.44
N SER A 787 22.93 -23.26 -3.74
CA SER A 787 22.92 -23.83 -5.08
C SER A 787 22.74 -25.35 -5.04
N GLY A 788 21.59 -25.84 -5.52
CA GLY A 788 21.37 -27.23 -5.93
C GLY A 788 21.79 -28.33 -4.94
N GLY A 789 21.86 -28.03 -3.64
CA GLY A 789 22.27 -28.97 -2.58
C GLY A 789 23.26 -28.43 -1.55
N CYS A 790 23.91 -27.28 -1.80
CA CYS A 790 24.87 -26.69 -0.85
C CYS A 790 24.53 -25.24 -0.53
N SER A 791 24.86 -24.82 0.70
CA SER A 791 24.83 -23.42 1.13
C SER A 791 26.22 -22.97 1.55
N ARG A 792 26.65 -21.80 1.10
CA ARG A 792 27.96 -21.24 1.48
C ARG A 792 27.89 -19.74 1.73
N GLN A 793 28.82 -19.21 2.50
CA GLN A 793 28.98 -17.76 2.60
C GLN A 793 29.63 -17.19 1.33
N GLN A 794 29.39 -15.90 1.07
CA GLN A 794 30.06 -15.19 0.00
C GLN A 794 31.59 -15.23 0.21
N GLY A 795 32.35 -15.52 -0.85
CA GLY A 795 33.81 -15.68 -0.80
C GLY A 795 34.31 -17.08 -0.47
N GLN A 796 33.47 -17.98 0.05
CA GLN A 796 33.83 -19.40 0.15
C GLN A 796 33.80 -20.07 -1.24
N PRO A 797 34.67 -21.07 -1.50
CA PRO A 797 34.64 -21.84 -2.73
C PRO A 797 33.25 -22.40 -3.02
N LYS A 798 32.86 -22.46 -4.29
CA LYS A 798 31.60 -23.10 -4.67
C LYS A 798 31.64 -24.56 -4.23
N GLN A 799 30.72 -24.93 -3.36
CA GLN A 799 30.54 -26.32 -2.96
C GLN A 799 29.61 -27.00 -3.95
N LEU A 800 29.90 -28.26 -4.25
CA LEU A 800 29.06 -29.13 -5.05
C LEU A 800 28.49 -30.20 -4.14
N ALA A 801 27.25 -30.62 -4.41
CA ALA A 801 26.64 -31.71 -3.66
C ALA A 801 27.42 -33.02 -3.92
N GLY A 802 27.68 -33.33 -5.19
CA GLY A 802 28.58 -34.41 -5.63
C GLY A 802 29.87 -33.90 -6.30
N LYS A 803 30.59 -34.80 -6.99
CA LYS A 803 31.82 -34.49 -7.74
C LYS A 803 31.58 -33.64 -8.99
N LEU A 804 30.41 -33.79 -9.61
CA LEU A 804 30.00 -33.04 -10.80
C LEU A 804 28.93 -31.98 -10.45
N PRO A 805 28.87 -30.85 -11.19
CA PRO A 805 27.85 -29.83 -10.96
C PRO A 805 26.45 -30.33 -11.37
N PRO A 806 25.38 -29.76 -10.77
CA PRO A 806 24.01 -30.00 -11.22
C PRO A 806 23.85 -29.57 -12.68
N LEU A 807 23.00 -30.29 -13.42
CA LEU A 807 22.70 -29.96 -14.81
C LEU A 807 21.89 -28.66 -14.87
N ASP A 808 22.31 -27.73 -15.71
CA ASP A 808 21.46 -26.63 -16.15
C ASP A 808 20.51 -27.10 -17.26
N LYS A 809 19.56 -26.26 -17.69
CA LYS A 809 18.57 -26.65 -18.71
C LYS A 809 19.23 -27.15 -19.99
N GLN A 810 20.25 -26.45 -20.48
CA GLN A 810 20.90 -26.78 -21.75
C GLN A 810 21.66 -28.11 -21.67
N THR A 811 22.39 -28.33 -20.58
CA THR A 811 23.11 -29.59 -20.33
C THR A 811 22.17 -30.74 -19.99
N ALA A 812 21.06 -30.48 -19.32
CA ALA A 812 20.02 -31.46 -19.02
C ALA A 812 19.30 -31.94 -20.28
N ASP A 813 18.92 -31.03 -21.19
CA ASP A 813 18.25 -31.39 -22.44
C ASP A 813 19.19 -32.21 -23.33
N LYS A 814 20.44 -31.78 -23.47
CA LYS A 814 21.48 -32.55 -24.19
C LYS A 814 21.70 -33.94 -23.57
N ARG A 815 21.84 -34.02 -22.24
CA ARG A 815 22.05 -35.30 -21.55
C ARG A 815 20.83 -36.22 -21.64
N ARG A 816 19.62 -35.67 -21.67
CA ARG A 816 18.38 -36.43 -21.88
C ARG A 816 18.37 -37.06 -23.27
N GLU A 817 18.75 -36.31 -24.31
CA GLU A 817 18.89 -36.85 -25.66
C GLU A 817 19.92 -37.98 -25.72
N GLU A 818 21.08 -37.80 -25.07
CA GLU A 818 22.12 -38.83 -24.96
C GLU A 818 21.63 -40.09 -24.23
N LEU A 819 20.99 -39.93 -23.06
CA LEU A 819 20.44 -41.04 -22.28
C LEU A 819 19.31 -41.78 -22.99
N MET A 820 18.45 -41.08 -23.74
CA MET A 820 17.41 -41.73 -24.55
C MET A 820 18.00 -42.55 -25.70
N ASN A 821 19.19 -42.20 -26.18
CA ASN A 821 19.94 -42.95 -27.19
C ASN A 821 20.75 -44.12 -26.59
N GLU A 822 21.23 -43.97 -25.35
CA GLU A 822 21.99 -44.99 -24.59
C GLU A 822 21.08 -46.05 -23.94
N TRP A 823 19.86 -45.67 -23.55
CA TRP A 823 18.90 -46.55 -22.90
C TRP A 823 18.33 -47.59 -23.88
N LYS A 824 18.66 -48.86 -23.65
CA LYS A 824 18.03 -50.02 -24.29
C LYS A 824 17.18 -50.72 -23.24
N PRO A 825 15.88 -50.96 -23.46
CA PRO A 825 15.08 -51.76 -22.53
C PRO A 825 15.69 -53.17 -22.44
N GLU A 826 15.85 -53.70 -21.23
CA GLU A 826 16.21 -55.12 -21.06
C GLU A 826 15.08 -56.00 -21.63
N GLU A 827 15.43 -56.89 -22.56
CA GLU A 827 14.55 -57.98 -22.94
C GLU A 827 14.39 -58.93 -21.74
N GLY A 828 13.17 -59.02 -21.20
CA GLY A 828 12.82 -60.03 -20.18
C GLY A 828 12.37 -59.48 -18.83
N VAL A 829 12.41 -58.17 -18.58
CA VAL A 829 11.63 -57.60 -17.47
C VAL A 829 10.16 -57.68 -17.86
N PRO A 830 9.24 -58.25 -17.04
CA PRO A 830 7.83 -58.24 -17.36
C PRO A 830 7.41 -56.79 -17.56
N GLN A 831 7.02 -56.43 -18.79
CA GLN A 831 6.27 -55.21 -18.99
C GLN A 831 5.02 -55.37 -18.13
N GLY A 832 4.95 -54.64 -17.03
CA GLY A 832 3.69 -54.46 -16.32
C GLY A 832 2.67 -54.07 -17.38
N VAL A 833 1.62 -54.88 -17.52
CA VAL A 833 0.58 -54.67 -18.52
C VAL A 833 0.18 -53.20 -18.44
N PRO A 834 0.42 -52.39 -19.48
CA PRO A 834 -0.03 -51.01 -19.46
C PRO A 834 -1.54 -51.05 -19.20
N PRO A 835 -2.09 -50.24 -18.28
CA PRO A 835 -3.53 -50.22 -18.07
C PRO A 835 -4.16 -50.01 -19.44
N GLN A 836 -5.00 -50.95 -19.87
CA GLN A 836 -5.76 -50.81 -21.10
C GLN A 836 -6.46 -49.45 -21.01
N GLN A 837 -6.09 -48.53 -21.89
CA GLN A 837 -6.91 -47.35 -22.08
C GLN A 837 -8.31 -47.85 -22.38
N PRO A 838 -9.36 -47.43 -21.64
CA PRO A 838 -10.71 -47.71 -22.07
C PRO A 838 -10.81 -47.15 -23.49
N GLN A 839 -11.01 -48.03 -24.47
CA GLN A 839 -11.26 -47.63 -25.84
C GLN A 839 -12.48 -46.71 -25.80
N GLY A 840 -12.23 -45.41 -26.00
CA GLY A 840 -13.31 -44.47 -26.27
C GLY A 840 -14.02 -44.96 -27.51
N GLN A 841 -15.32 -45.22 -27.40
CA GLN A 841 -16.15 -45.44 -28.58
C GLN A 841 -16.00 -44.22 -29.50
N PRO A 842 -15.65 -44.40 -30.79
CA PRO A 842 -15.56 -43.27 -31.71
C PRO A 842 -16.95 -42.61 -31.83
N GLY A 843 -17.05 -41.32 -31.46
CA GLY A 843 -18.25 -40.52 -31.70
C GLY A 843 -18.90 -39.81 -30.50
N GLN A 844 -18.31 -39.84 -29.30
CA GLN A 844 -18.85 -39.04 -28.19
C GLN A 844 -18.24 -37.63 -28.12
N PRO A 845 -19.06 -36.57 -27.95
CA PRO A 845 -18.59 -35.19 -27.83
C PRO A 845 -17.74 -35.00 -26.56
N PRO A 846 -16.91 -33.93 -26.49
CA PRO A 846 -16.04 -33.69 -25.35
C PRO A 846 -16.84 -33.68 -24.04
N VAL A 847 -16.47 -34.58 -23.13
CA VAL A 847 -17.11 -34.76 -21.83
C VAL A 847 -16.77 -33.57 -20.93
N ASP A 848 -17.78 -33.01 -20.28
CA ASP A 848 -17.65 -31.95 -19.28
C ASP A 848 -16.57 -32.34 -18.23
N PRO A 849 -15.55 -31.50 -17.99
CA PRO A 849 -14.48 -31.75 -17.02
C PRO A 849 -14.99 -32.15 -15.62
N MET A 850 -16.13 -31.59 -15.19
CA MET A 850 -16.77 -31.96 -13.92
C MET A 850 -17.28 -33.41 -13.92
N GLN A 851 -17.79 -33.87 -15.06
CA GLN A 851 -18.29 -35.23 -15.22
C GLN A 851 -17.14 -36.24 -15.27
N ALA A 852 -16.03 -35.88 -15.93
CA ALA A 852 -14.80 -36.69 -15.93
C ALA A 852 -14.17 -36.79 -14.52
N TYR A 853 -14.18 -35.69 -13.76
CA TYR A 853 -13.75 -35.66 -12.36
C TYR A 853 -14.61 -36.57 -11.48
N GLN A 854 -15.95 -36.47 -11.59
CA GLN A 854 -16.88 -37.30 -10.84
C GLN A 854 -16.74 -38.79 -11.16
N GLN A 855 -16.54 -39.14 -12.44
CA GLN A 855 -16.33 -40.53 -12.86
C GLN A 855 -15.00 -41.10 -12.33
N ASN A 856 -13.93 -40.31 -12.34
CA ASN A 856 -12.64 -40.74 -11.79
C ASN A 856 -12.68 -40.90 -10.27
N MET A 857 -13.38 -40.03 -9.55
CA MET A 857 -13.57 -40.17 -8.11
C MET A 857 -14.45 -41.37 -7.76
N ALA A 858 -15.49 -41.66 -8.54
CA ALA A 858 -16.29 -42.87 -8.36
C ALA A 858 -15.46 -44.15 -8.57
N ARG A 859 -14.58 -44.17 -9.59
CA ARG A 859 -13.65 -45.28 -9.82
C ARG A 859 -12.61 -45.42 -8.70
N PHE A 860 -12.10 -44.32 -8.18
CA PHE A 860 -11.17 -44.33 -7.05
C PHE A 860 -11.83 -44.89 -5.77
N GLN A 861 -13.07 -44.50 -5.50
CA GLN A 861 -13.86 -45.05 -4.37
C GLN A 861 -14.16 -46.55 -4.54
N GLN A 862 -14.49 -47.00 -5.76
CA GLN A 862 -14.63 -48.43 -6.05
C GLN A 862 -13.32 -49.20 -5.84
N MET A 863 -12.19 -48.61 -6.23
CA MET A 863 -10.88 -49.20 -6.04
C MET A 863 -10.53 -49.33 -4.55
N GLN A 864 -10.83 -48.31 -3.73
CA GLN A 864 -10.68 -48.39 -2.28
C GLN A 864 -11.58 -49.45 -1.63
N GLN A 865 -12.81 -49.61 -2.12
CA GLN A 865 -13.71 -50.68 -1.66
C GLN A 865 -13.18 -52.08 -2.03
N GLN A 866 -12.55 -52.24 -3.19
CA GLN A 866 -11.91 -53.50 -3.59
C GLN A 866 -10.66 -53.82 -2.75
N PHE A 867 -9.83 -52.82 -2.43
CA PHE A 867 -8.68 -53.01 -1.54
C PHE A 867 -9.10 -53.34 -0.09
N GLY A 868 -10.24 -52.84 0.37
CA GLY A 868 -10.82 -53.20 1.67
C GLY A 868 -11.28 -54.66 1.78
N GLN A 869 -11.53 -55.35 0.66
CA GLN A 869 -11.95 -56.76 0.64
C GLN A 869 -10.78 -57.76 0.52
N GLN A 870 -9.59 -57.32 0.08
CA GLN A 870 -8.43 -58.20 -0.14
C GLN A 870 -7.46 -58.27 1.07
N GLY A 871 -7.80 -57.63 2.20
CA GLY A 871 -6.97 -57.54 3.40
C GLY A 871 -7.38 -58.42 4.59
N GLN A 872 -8.06 -59.55 4.38
CA GLN A 872 -8.32 -60.53 5.46
C GLN A 872 -7.31 -61.69 5.42
N PRO A 873 -6.48 -61.91 6.46
CA PRO A 873 -5.70 -63.14 6.58
C PRO A 873 -6.62 -64.33 6.98
N PRO A 874 -6.24 -65.59 6.67
CA PRO A 874 -7.07 -66.75 6.98
C PRO A 874 -7.18 -67.00 8.50
N MET A 875 -8.40 -67.34 8.94
CA MET A 875 -8.71 -67.70 10.33
C MET A 875 -8.00 -69.01 10.77
N PRO A 876 -7.42 -69.08 11.98
CA PRO A 876 -7.06 -70.36 12.59
C PRO A 876 -8.31 -71.07 13.16
N PRO A 877 -8.30 -72.40 13.32
CA PRO A 877 -9.48 -73.17 13.69
C PRO A 877 -9.94 -72.93 15.13
N GLN A 878 -11.26 -73.04 15.31
CA GLN A 878 -12.03 -72.73 16.52
C GLN A 878 -11.50 -73.46 17.78
N GLY A 879 -11.18 -72.67 18.80
CA GLY A 879 -11.08 -73.05 20.21
C GLY A 879 -11.67 -71.93 21.07
N GLN A 880 -12.53 -72.26 22.03
CA GLN A 880 -13.40 -71.36 22.80
C GLN A 880 -12.70 -70.20 23.53
N PRO A 881 -13.31 -68.99 23.64
CA PRO A 881 -12.74 -67.86 24.38
C PRO A 881 -13.21 -67.79 25.84
N GLY A 882 -12.26 -67.64 26.76
CA GLY A 882 -12.48 -67.10 28.11
C GLY A 882 -12.19 -65.60 28.13
N TYR A 883 -13.16 -64.77 28.50
CA TYR A 883 -13.03 -63.32 28.67
C TYR A 883 -12.72 -62.96 30.14
N PRO A 884 -11.87 -61.96 30.42
CA PRO A 884 -11.99 -61.12 31.60
C PRO A 884 -12.85 -59.87 31.30
N GLN A 885 -13.81 -59.58 32.17
CA GLN A 885 -14.76 -58.47 32.07
C GLN A 885 -14.11 -57.10 32.38
N GLN A 886 -14.52 -56.06 31.64
CA GLN A 886 -14.39 -54.65 32.03
C GLN A 886 -15.58 -54.22 32.91
N PRO A 887 -15.41 -53.42 33.97
CA PRO A 887 -16.53 -52.81 34.69
C PRO A 887 -17.02 -51.53 34.00
N GLY A 888 -18.33 -51.47 33.78
CA GLY A 888 -19.05 -50.32 33.20
C GLY A 888 -19.37 -49.20 34.20
N TYR A 889 -19.58 -48.01 33.66
CA TYR A 889 -20.13 -46.83 34.32
C TYR A 889 -21.64 -46.99 34.61
N PRO A 890 -22.17 -46.40 35.71
CA PRO A 890 -23.60 -46.15 35.85
C PRO A 890 -23.99 -44.66 35.67
N PRO A 891 -25.29 -44.35 35.45
CA PRO A 891 -25.79 -43.06 34.94
C PRO A 891 -26.35 -42.11 36.02
N GLN A 892 -26.68 -40.88 35.63
CA GLN A 892 -27.16 -39.75 36.45
C GLN A 892 -28.56 -39.91 37.08
N GLY A 893 -28.74 -39.35 38.30
CA GLY A 893 -30.04 -39.00 38.92
C GLY A 893 -29.92 -38.48 40.38
N MET A 894 -30.36 -37.25 40.66
CA MET A 894 -30.42 -36.50 41.95
C MET A 894 -31.60 -36.92 42.89
N PRO A 895 -31.84 -36.31 44.09
CA PRO A 895 -31.01 -35.93 45.26
C PRO A 895 -31.62 -36.46 46.62
N PRO A 896 -31.07 -36.21 47.85
CA PRO A 896 -31.48 -35.03 48.66
C PRO A 896 -30.47 -34.44 49.71
N GLN A 897 -30.68 -33.16 50.02
CA GLN A 897 -30.47 -32.31 51.22
C GLN A 897 -29.58 -32.73 52.44
N GLY A 898 -28.74 -31.78 52.93
CA GLY A 898 -28.61 -31.44 54.38
C GLY A 898 -27.20 -31.30 55.03
N MET A 899 -26.63 -30.07 55.06
CA MET A 899 -25.77 -29.36 56.07
C MET A 899 -24.60 -30.03 56.86
N PRO A 900 -23.61 -29.29 57.47
CA PRO A 900 -23.06 -27.92 57.27
C PRO A 900 -21.48 -27.91 57.18
N PRO A 901 -20.76 -26.75 57.14
CA PRO A 901 -19.36 -26.68 56.69
C PRO A 901 -18.31 -26.75 57.82
N GLN A 902 -17.18 -27.41 57.56
CA GLN A 902 -15.90 -27.27 58.28
C GLN A 902 -14.83 -27.12 57.19
N GLY A 903 -14.14 -25.99 57.03
CA GLY A 903 -13.12 -25.47 57.94
C GLY A 903 -11.80 -25.44 57.17
N HIS A 904 -11.36 -24.25 56.74
CA HIS A 904 -10.09 -24.03 56.05
C HIS A 904 -8.88 -24.45 56.90
N PRO A 905 -7.79 -24.97 56.29
CA PRO A 905 -6.45 -24.78 56.81
C PRO A 905 -5.63 -23.81 55.94
N GLN A 906 -5.39 -22.66 56.56
CA GLN A 906 -4.27 -21.72 56.49
C GLN A 906 -3.09 -22.03 55.53
N GLN A 907 -2.76 -21.02 54.72
CA GLN A 907 -1.45 -20.82 54.10
C GLN A 907 -0.44 -20.26 55.13
N PRO A 908 0.86 -20.62 55.08
CA PRO A 908 1.92 -19.93 55.81
C PRO A 908 2.39 -18.68 55.04
N GLY A 909 2.52 -17.55 55.74
CA GLY A 909 2.90 -16.26 55.16
C GLY A 909 4.40 -15.91 55.24
N TYR A 910 4.83 -15.18 54.18
CA TYR A 910 5.69 -13.97 54.10
C TYR A 910 7.19 -14.01 54.54
N PRO A 911 8.07 -13.24 53.85
CA PRO A 911 8.16 -11.78 54.06
C PRO A 911 8.21 -10.92 52.78
N GLN A 912 7.64 -9.72 52.94
CA GLN A 912 7.69 -8.57 52.02
C GLN A 912 9.11 -8.00 51.91
N GLN A 913 9.54 -7.65 50.70
CA GLN A 913 10.59 -6.66 50.44
C GLN A 913 10.00 -5.50 49.64
N GLY A 914 10.23 -4.27 50.12
CA GLY A 914 9.66 -3.05 49.60
C GLY A 914 10.21 -2.64 48.24
N MET A 915 9.32 -2.14 47.37
CA MET A 915 9.68 -1.47 46.13
C MET A 915 10.04 0.00 46.40
N PRO A 916 11.08 0.56 45.75
CA PRO A 916 11.31 2.00 45.72
C PRO A 916 10.40 2.68 44.69
N GLN A 917 9.88 3.86 45.02
CA GLN A 917 9.10 4.70 44.11
C GLN A 917 10.01 5.42 43.09
N PRO A 918 9.60 5.56 41.81
CA PRO A 918 10.33 6.37 40.84
C PRO A 918 10.01 7.86 40.98
N GLY A 919 11.05 8.67 41.21
CA GLY A 919 10.97 10.13 41.27
C GLY A 919 10.84 10.78 39.89
N TYR A 920 10.12 11.91 39.85
CA TYR A 920 9.97 12.80 38.71
C TYR A 920 11.26 13.59 38.41
N PRO A 921 11.62 13.83 37.13
CA PRO A 921 12.69 14.78 36.80
C PRO A 921 12.19 16.23 36.82
N GLN A 922 12.93 17.08 37.53
CA GLN A 922 12.75 18.53 37.55
C GLN A 922 13.24 19.18 36.24
N GLN A 923 12.52 20.22 35.79
CA GLN A 923 12.92 21.14 34.74
C GLN A 923 14.14 22.00 35.15
N PRO A 924 15.00 22.43 34.20
CA PRO A 924 16.00 23.45 34.46
C PRO A 924 15.53 24.83 33.95
N GLN A 925 15.67 25.86 34.79
CA GLN A 925 15.97 27.27 34.41
C GLN A 925 16.47 28.02 35.67
N PRO A 926 17.22 29.13 35.53
CA PRO A 926 17.73 29.79 34.31
C PRO A 926 19.19 29.46 33.98
#